data_AF-A0A1S2YIE4-F1
#
_entry.id   AF-A0A1S2YIE4-F1
#
_cell.length_a   1.000
_cell.length_b   1.000
_cell.length_c   1.000
_cell.angle_alpha   90.00
_cell.angle_beta   90.00
_cell.angle_gamma   90.00
#
_symmetry.space_group_name_H-M   'P 1'
#
loop_
_entity.id
_entity.type
_entity.pdbx_description
1 polymer ?
#
loop_
_entity_poly.entity_id
_entity_poly.type
_entity_poly.pdbx_seq_one_letter_code
_entity_poly.pdbx_strand_id
1 'polypeptide(L)'
;MAGEFAGDNTPELLCLVHDIAGMCAGGGGGSSSLTADAMFRKDCTDLVRRISLLTHLFEEIRELNKVVGSASSSSASVSASADSWSSDLVLALQSAKRLLSVAKNFSSNSSSDGAAKTIIFQFQCVTWKLEKLLSSLPYDDLDISEEVKEQVDLVRTQLKRATEKYGYMISKMPSCELSQPLAQEISHVLGKTVSGLHKQNSCPEYLSELGSILQSNEDKSCSTYRAGSRLERTRSIHASSEVSFSSITATEIQEISGSRNLPEVKKPEAIVIPEDFLCPISLELMRDPVIVATGQTYERSYIQRWVDCGNTTCPKTQQKLQHLILTPNYVLRSLISQWCIEHNIEQPTGLTNGKLKKSDGSFRDVTGDIAAIETLVRKLSCRSVEECRAAVAEIRTLSKRSTDNRILIAEAGAIPVLVNLLTSEDVMTQENAVTAILNLSIYENNKGLIMLAGAIPSIVQVLRAGTMEARENAAATLFSLSLADENKIIIGASGAIPALVELLQNGSPRGKKDAATALFNLCIYQGNKGRAIRAGIITALLNMLTDSSKSMVDEALTIMSVLASHLEAKVAIVKASTIPVLIDLLRTGLPRNKENAAAILLALCKRDTDNLSCISRLGAVIPLSELARTGTERAKRKATSLLEHLRKLKQL
;
A
#
# COMPACT_ATOMS: atom_id res chain seq x y z
N MET A 1 24.76 19.36 45.31
CA MET A 1 23.39 19.22 44.79
C MET A 1 23.52 18.83 43.34
N ALA A 2 22.99 17.66 42.94
CA ALA A 2 22.94 17.28 41.54
C ALA A 2 21.76 17.99 40.88
N GLY A 3 21.97 18.63 39.73
CA GLY A 3 20.89 19.09 38.86
C GLY A 3 20.59 17.99 37.85
N GLU A 4 19.38 17.44 37.90
CA GLU A 4 18.91 16.47 36.90
C GLU A 4 18.72 17.19 35.56
N PHE A 5 19.26 16.62 34.48
CA PHE A 5 18.98 17.06 33.11
C PHE A 5 17.56 16.61 32.72
N ALA A 6 16.55 17.41 33.08
CA ALA A 6 15.20 17.26 32.55
C ALA A 6 15.17 17.68 31.07
N GLY A 7 14.86 16.75 30.16
CA GLY A 7 14.69 17.04 28.73
C GLY A 7 14.74 15.81 27.81
N ASP A 8 15.62 14.84 28.06
CA ASP A 8 15.76 13.67 27.17
C ASP A 8 14.75 12.56 27.49
N ASN A 9 13.60 12.57 26.81
CA ASN A 9 12.58 11.52 26.86
C ASN A 9 12.94 10.26 26.05
N THR A 10 14.07 10.22 25.34
CA THR A 10 14.47 9.08 24.49
C THR A 10 14.55 7.74 25.24
N PRO A 11 15.05 7.67 26.50
CA PRO A 11 15.02 6.44 27.29
C PRO A 11 13.61 5.94 27.61
N GLU A 12 12.65 6.85 27.87
CA GLU A 12 11.25 6.49 28.11
C GLU A 12 10.58 6.01 26.81
N LEU A 13 10.81 6.71 25.70
CA LEU A 13 10.33 6.32 24.37
C LEU A 13 10.80 4.91 23.98
N LEU A 14 12.09 4.60 24.19
CA LEU A 14 12.64 3.25 24.01
C LEU A 14 11.95 2.22 24.90
N CYS A 15 11.81 2.52 26.19
CA CYS A 15 11.15 1.62 27.14
C CYS A 15 9.71 1.30 26.69
N LEU A 16 8.94 2.32 26.28
CA LEU A 16 7.57 2.17 25.80
C LEU A 16 7.48 1.37 24.51
N VAL A 17 8.40 1.56 23.55
CA VAL A 17 8.44 0.76 22.31
C VAL A 17 8.78 -0.70 22.61
N HIS A 18 9.78 -0.97 23.45
CA HIS A 18 10.14 -2.34 23.83
C HIS A 18 9.02 -3.04 24.61
N ASP A 19 8.36 -2.33 25.54
CA ASP A 19 7.19 -2.85 26.26
C ASP A 19 6.08 -3.26 25.29
N ILE A 20 5.74 -2.38 24.34
CA ILE A 20 4.68 -2.62 23.34
C ILE A 20 5.06 -3.80 22.43
N ALA A 21 6.32 -3.90 21.99
CA ALA A 21 6.83 -5.05 21.24
C ALA A 21 6.71 -6.36 22.06
N GLY A 22 7.02 -6.31 23.36
CA GLY A 22 6.92 -7.43 24.29
C GLY A 22 5.49 -7.96 24.48
N MET A 23 4.45 -7.13 24.27
CA MET A 23 3.05 -7.55 24.40
C MET A 23 2.65 -8.69 23.44
N CYS A 24 3.38 -8.87 22.34
CA CYS A 24 3.22 -9.97 21.38
C CYS A 24 4.02 -11.25 21.72
N ALA A 25 5.02 -11.18 22.60
CA ALA A 25 5.95 -12.30 22.86
C ALA A 25 5.41 -13.40 23.79
N GLY A 26 4.31 -13.14 24.52
CA GLY A 26 3.69 -14.06 25.47
C GLY A 26 2.89 -15.22 24.84
N GLY A 27 3.46 -15.89 23.83
CA GLY A 27 2.81 -16.93 23.03
C GLY A 27 3.51 -18.29 23.04
N GLY A 28 4.37 -18.57 24.03
CA GLY A 28 5.14 -19.81 24.11
C GLY A 28 5.16 -20.43 25.50
N GLY A 29 4.52 -21.60 25.64
CA GLY A 29 4.69 -22.52 26.78
C GLY A 29 3.85 -22.21 28.02
N GLY A 30 2.69 -22.86 28.15
CA GLY A 30 1.88 -22.83 29.37
C GLY A 30 0.48 -23.37 29.16
N SER A 31 0.19 -24.57 29.66
CA SER A 31 -1.10 -25.23 29.51
C SER A 31 -2.14 -24.70 30.50
N SER A 32 -2.91 -23.69 30.11
CA SER A 32 -4.24 -23.42 30.69
C SER A 32 -5.16 -22.78 29.66
N SER A 33 -6.31 -23.44 29.44
CA SER A 33 -7.38 -22.96 28.58
C SER A 33 -7.94 -21.63 29.11
N LEU A 34 -8.03 -20.62 28.23
CA LEU A 34 -9.15 -19.67 28.16
C LEU A 34 -9.09 -18.87 26.84
N THR A 35 -10.23 -18.70 26.19
CA THR A 35 -10.36 -18.18 24.83
C THR A 35 -10.15 -16.67 24.77
N ALA A 36 -8.99 -16.21 24.28
CA ALA A 36 -8.80 -14.83 23.87
C ALA A 36 -9.46 -14.59 22.50
N ASP A 37 -10.37 -13.62 22.45
CA ASP A 37 -11.27 -13.35 21.31
C ASP A 37 -10.49 -13.06 20.00
N ALA A 38 -11.13 -13.32 18.85
CA ALA A 38 -10.53 -13.14 17.53
C ALA A 38 -10.62 -11.68 17.04
N MET A 39 -11.61 -10.92 17.51
CA MET A 39 -12.06 -9.65 16.91
C MET A 39 -10.95 -8.61 16.68
N PHE A 40 -10.22 -8.21 17.73
CA PHE A 40 -9.20 -7.16 17.66
C PHE A 40 -7.78 -7.66 17.44
N ARG A 41 -7.60 -8.98 17.26
CA ARG A 41 -6.27 -9.61 17.20
C ARG A 41 -5.40 -9.01 16.11
N LYS A 42 -5.97 -8.78 14.92
CA LYS A 42 -5.28 -8.20 13.76
C LYS A 42 -4.85 -6.75 14.02
N ASP A 43 -5.76 -5.90 14.48
CA ASP A 43 -5.44 -4.48 14.71
C ASP A 43 -4.45 -4.30 15.88
N CYS A 44 -4.47 -5.19 16.88
CA CYS A 44 -3.42 -5.27 17.90
C CYS A 44 -2.05 -5.61 17.28
N THR A 45 -1.96 -6.68 16.49
CA THR A 45 -0.69 -7.09 15.85
C THR A 45 -0.16 -6.05 14.87
N ASP A 46 -1.05 -5.38 14.11
CA ASP A 46 -0.68 -4.33 13.17
C ASP A 46 -0.15 -3.09 13.89
N LEU A 47 -0.78 -2.69 15.02
CA LEU A 47 -0.34 -1.54 15.82
C LEU A 47 1.01 -1.82 16.51
N VAL A 48 1.16 -2.99 17.15
CA VAL A 48 2.45 -3.40 17.77
C VAL A 48 3.56 -3.44 16.73
N ARG A 49 3.32 -4.03 15.55
CA ARG A 49 4.31 -4.13 14.47
C ARG A 49 4.78 -2.74 13.99
N ARG A 50 3.84 -1.80 13.82
CA ARG A 50 4.17 -0.42 13.40
C ARG A 50 4.99 0.34 14.45
N ILE A 51 4.63 0.20 15.73
CA ILE A 51 5.36 0.82 16.84
C ILE A 51 6.76 0.21 17.01
N SER A 52 6.89 -1.11 16.87
CA SER A 52 8.18 -1.82 17.00
C SER A 52 9.23 -1.35 15.97
N LEU A 53 8.80 -0.87 14.80
CA LEU A 53 9.71 -0.32 13.78
C LEU A 53 10.35 1.02 14.20
N LEU A 54 9.84 1.70 15.23
CA LEU A 54 10.44 2.91 15.78
C LEU A 54 11.63 2.62 16.72
N THR A 55 11.93 1.35 17.02
CA THR A 55 13.05 0.98 17.91
C THR A 55 14.37 1.58 17.42
N HIS A 56 14.70 1.39 16.13
CA HIS A 56 15.95 1.88 15.56
C HIS A 56 16.06 3.42 15.52
N LEU A 57 14.93 4.13 15.39
CA LEU A 57 14.90 5.59 15.49
C LEU A 57 15.39 6.05 16.86
N PHE A 58 14.81 5.51 17.93
CA PHE A 58 15.17 5.94 19.28
C PHE A 58 16.51 5.36 19.75
N GLU A 59 16.94 4.21 19.22
CA GLU A 59 18.31 3.71 19.40
C GLU A 59 19.33 4.68 18.81
N GLU A 60 19.14 5.14 17.57
CA GLU A 60 20.07 6.07 16.91
C GLU A 60 20.10 7.44 17.61
N ILE A 61 18.93 8.00 17.97
CA ILE A 61 18.85 9.24 18.77
C ILE A 61 19.58 9.07 20.12
N ARG A 62 19.43 7.93 20.80
CA ARG A 62 20.13 7.66 22.07
C ARG A 62 21.64 7.60 21.89
N GLU A 63 22.15 6.97 20.83
CA GLU A 63 23.61 6.92 20.61
C GLU A 63 24.17 8.29 20.20
N LEU A 64 23.43 9.11 19.43
CA LEU A 64 23.80 10.50 19.14
C LEU A 64 23.89 11.34 20.43
N ASN A 65 22.89 11.26 21.31
CA ASN A 65 22.89 11.97 22.60
C ASN A 65 24.07 11.58 23.50
N LYS A 66 24.49 10.29 23.50
CA LYS A 66 25.69 9.84 24.24
C LYS A 66 26.98 10.45 23.69
N VAL A 67 27.12 10.58 22.37
CA VAL A 67 28.30 11.20 21.75
C VAL A 67 28.40 12.67 22.14
N VAL A 68 27.30 13.42 22.04
CA VAL A 68 27.24 14.83 22.47
C VAL A 68 27.53 14.99 23.96
N GLY A 69 26.98 14.12 24.82
CA GLY A 69 27.24 14.13 26.26
C GLY A 69 28.70 13.87 26.67
N SER A 70 29.53 13.34 25.77
CA SER A 70 30.96 13.07 26.01
C SER A 70 31.89 14.18 25.53
N ALA A 71 31.41 15.12 24.71
CA ALA A 71 32.21 16.15 24.06
C ALA A 71 31.66 17.56 24.32
N SER A 72 32.40 18.33 25.12
CA SER A 72 32.22 19.76 25.43
C SER A 72 30.94 20.19 26.15
N SER A 73 31.13 20.60 27.39
CA SER A 73 30.38 21.68 28.03
C SER A 73 30.54 23.00 27.26
N SER A 74 29.68 23.27 26.29
CA SER A 74 29.54 24.59 25.66
C SER A 74 28.09 24.86 25.27
N SER A 75 27.55 25.97 25.75
CA SER A 75 26.15 26.34 25.65
C SER A 75 25.68 26.57 24.21
N ALA A 76 24.71 25.79 23.76
CA ALA A 76 23.78 26.16 22.71
C ALA A 76 22.35 25.90 23.23
N SER A 77 21.56 26.95 23.39
CA SER A 77 20.16 26.86 23.80
C SER A 77 19.33 26.32 22.65
N VAL A 78 19.12 24.99 22.61
CA VAL A 78 18.12 24.38 21.73
C VAL A 78 16.74 24.94 22.09
N SER A 79 15.98 25.33 21.07
CA SER A 79 14.71 26.03 21.26
C SER A 79 13.63 25.12 21.86
N ALA A 80 12.76 25.70 22.70
CA ALA A 80 11.67 25.03 23.41
C ALA A 80 10.61 24.30 22.53
N SER A 81 10.78 24.29 21.21
CA SER A 81 10.05 23.47 20.26
C SER A 81 10.52 22.00 20.21
N ALA A 82 11.78 21.74 20.55
CA ALA A 82 12.37 20.40 20.50
C ALA A 82 11.83 19.46 21.61
N ASP A 83 11.45 20.02 22.77
CA ASP A 83 10.96 19.21 23.91
C ASP A 83 9.48 18.81 23.79
N SER A 84 8.69 19.51 22.95
CA SER A 84 7.24 19.27 22.84
C SER A 84 6.90 17.94 22.17
N TRP A 85 7.56 17.61 21.06
CA TRP A 85 7.20 16.44 20.25
C TRP A 85 7.51 15.11 20.97
N SER A 86 8.57 15.08 21.79
CA SER A 86 8.98 13.87 22.50
C SER A 86 7.98 13.52 23.61
N SER A 87 7.51 14.52 24.35
CA SER A 87 6.46 14.40 25.37
C SER A 87 5.12 13.95 24.77
N ASP A 88 4.68 14.60 23.67
CA ASP A 88 3.44 14.21 22.98
C ASP A 88 3.50 12.76 22.44
N LEU A 89 4.68 12.31 22.01
CA LEU A 89 4.91 10.96 21.50
C LEU A 89 4.95 9.91 22.63
N VAL A 90 5.50 10.24 23.80
CA VAL A 90 5.35 9.45 25.03
C VAL A 90 3.86 9.24 25.35
N LEU A 91 3.07 10.31 25.37
CA LEU A 91 1.62 10.23 25.63
C LEU A 91 0.86 9.40 24.59
N ALA A 92 1.28 9.45 23.32
CA ALA A 92 0.70 8.63 22.25
C ALA A 92 1.03 7.13 22.41
N LEU A 93 2.29 6.79 22.74
CA LEU A 93 2.73 5.42 22.97
C LEU A 93 2.12 4.83 24.25
N GLN A 94 2.05 5.59 25.36
CA GLN A 94 1.33 5.18 26.57
C GLN A 94 -0.15 4.90 26.28
N SER A 95 -0.78 5.67 25.38
CA SER A 95 -2.17 5.45 24.95
C SER A 95 -2.32 4.21 24.07
N ALA A 96 -1.35 3.91 23.20
CA ALA A 96 -1.28 2.65 22.46
C ALA A 96 -1.14 1.43 23.41
N LYS A 97 -0.24 1.49 24.40
CA LYS A 97 -0.03 0.43 25.40
C LYS A 97 -1.30 0.13 26.20
N ARG A 98 -2.04 1.18 26.61
CA ARG A 98 -3.34 1.04 27.29
C ARG A 98 -4.39 0.39 26.39
N LEU A 99 -4.55 0.87 25.17
CA LEU A 99 -5.48 0.31 24.18
C LEU A 99 -5.21 -1.18 23.90
N LEU A 100 -3.95 -1.55 23.66
CA LEU A 100 -3.55 -2.94 23.44
C LEU A 100 -3.89 -3.84 24.63
N SER A 101 -3.79 -3.31 25.86
CA SER A 101 -4.16 -4.03 27.08
C SER A 101 -5.69 -4.22 27.19
N VAL A 102 -6.48 -3.18 26.87
CA VAL A 102 -7.95 -3.24 26.85
C VAL A 102 -8.46 -4.20 25.77
N ALA A 103 -7.92 -4.09 24.55
CA ALA A 103 -8.31 -4.93 23.42
C ALA A 103 -7.92 -6.41 23.62
N LYS A 104 -6.80 -6.71 24.30
CA LYS A 104 -6.38 -8.07 24.65
C LYS A 104 -7.28 -8.74 25.70
N ASN A 105 -7.87 -7.95 26.60
CA ASN A 105 -8.75 -8.43 27.66
C ASN A 105 -10.25 -8.35 27.29
N PHE A 106 -10.58 -8.01 26.05
CA PHE A 106 -11.96 -7.90 25.58
C PHE A 106 -12.59 -9.29 25.40
N SER A 107 -13.83 -9.45 25.89
CA SER A 107 -14.63 -10.66 25.76
C SER A 107 -16.01 -10.32 25.19
N SER A 108 -16.35 -10.90 24.05
CA SER A 108 -17.67 -10.75 23.40
C SER A 108 -18.84 -11.27 24.24
N ASN A 109 -18.61 -12.13 25.23
CA ASN A 109 -19.68 -12.81 25.98
C ASN A 109 -20.46 -11.94 27.00
N SER A 110 -20.06 -10.69 27.23
CA SER A 110 -20.73 -9.82 28.23
C SER A 110 -20.74 -8.31 27.91
N SER A 111 -20.40 -7.92 26.68
CA SER A 111 -20.18 -6.52 26.28
C SER A 111 -21.29 -6.01 25.36
N SER A 112 -21.84 -4.83 25.65
CA SER A 112 -22.75 -4.16 24.72
C SER A 112 -22.02 -3.70 23.45
N ASP A 113 -22.76 -3.58 22.34
CA ASP A 113 -22.32 -3.06 21.04
C ASP A 113 -21.55 -1.71 21.12
N GLY A 114 -21.75 -0.94 22.19
CA GLY A 114 -20.98 0.28 22.47
C GLY A 114 -19.49 0.05 22.78
N ALA A 115 -19.12 -0.98 23.55
CA ALA A 115 -17.74 -1.16 24.00
C ALA A 115 -16.80 -1.57 22.85
N ALA A 116 -17.28 -2.43 21.95
CA ALA A 116 -16.58 -2.78 20.72
C ALA A 116 -16.31 -1.53 19.85
N LYS A 117 -17.33 -0.67 19.67
CA LYS A 117 -17.21 0.60 18.95
C LYS A 117 -16.24 1.57 19.63
N THR A 118 -16.21 1.61 20.96
CA THR A 118 -15.22 2.40 21.72
C THR A 118 -13.79 1.93 21.46
N ILE A 119 -13.52 0.62 21.43
CA ILE A 119 -12.18 0.09 21.14
C ILE A 119 -11.77 0.40 19.69
N ILE A 120 -12.68 0.24 18.72
CA ILE A 120 -12.42 0.63 17.32
C ILE A 120 -12.06 2.11 17.23
N PHE A 121 -12.83 2.99 17.88
CA PHE A 121 -12.55 4.43 17.92
C PHE A 121 -11.22 4.76 18.59
N GLN A 122 -10.84 4.05 19.65
CA GLN A 122 -9.51 4.22 20.27
C GLN A 122 -8.38 3.80 19.33
N PHE A 123 -8.52 2.72 18.55
CA PHE A 123 -7.56 2.37 17.48
C PHE A 123 -7.43 3.47 16.43
N GLN A 124 -8.54 4.13 16.06
CA GLN A 124 -8.52 5.29 15.16
C GLN A 124 -7.73 6.46 15.75
N CYS A 125 -8.06 6.89 16.97
CA CYS A 125 -7.40 8.01 17.65
C CYS A 125 -5.90 7.78 17.85
N VAL A 126 -5.50 6.58 18.31
CA VAL A 126 -4.08 6.24 18.50
C VAL A 126 -3.32 6.20 17.18
N THR A 127 -3.89 5.58 16.14
CA THR A 127 -3.26 5.51 14.81
C THR A 127 -3.07 6.92 14.22
N TRP A 128 -4.08 7.78 14.31
CA TRP A 128 -4.03 9.16 13.84
C TRP A 128 -3.04 10.02 14.64
N LYS A 129 -3.02 9.93 15.97
CA LYS A 129 -2.10 10.71 16.81
C LYS A 129 -0.64 10.34 16.52
N LEU A 130 -0.35 9.05 16.35
CA LEU A 130 0.99 8.58 15.93
C LEU A 130 1.35 9.07 14.52
N GLU A 131 0.43 9.04 13.55
CA GLU A 131 0.68 9.55 12.18
C GLU A 131 0.97 11.05 12.17
N LYS A 132 0.26 11.84 12.97
CA LYS A 132 0.43 13.30 13.07
C LYS A 132 1.74 13.67 13.75
N LEU A 133 2.09 13.03 14.87
CA LEU A 133 3.32 13.31 15.60
C LEU A 133 4.57 12.89 14.81
N LEU A 134 4.54 11.73 14.15
CA LEU A 134 5.62 11.34 13.24
C LEU A 134 5.67 12.23 11.99
N SER A 135 4.55 12.83 11.58
CA SER A 135 4.55 13.80 10.48
C SER A 135 5.18 15.16 10.83
N SER A 136 5.26 15.50 12.12
CA SER A 136 5.82 16.76 12.64
C SER A 136 7.22 16.62 13.25
N LEU A 137 7.88 15.46 13.10
CA LEU A 137 9.27 15.27 13.51
C LEU A 137 10.20 16.24 12.76
N PRO A 138 11.16 16.89 13.45
CA PRO A 138 12.17 17.76 12.81
C PRO A 138 13.29 16.92 12.16
N TYR A 139 12.97 16.30 11.02
CA TYR A 139 13.86 15.38 10.29
C TYR A 139 15.17 15.98 9.77
N ASP A 140 15.31 17.30 9.78
CA ASP A 140 16.48 18.02 9.27
C ASP A 140 17.36 18.56 10.42
N ASP A 141 16.86 18.54 11.66
CA ASP A 141 17.61 18.87 12.90
C ASP A 141 18.12 17.61 13.62
N LEU A 142 17.55 16.43 13.31
CA LEU A 142 18.01 15.13 13.78
C LEU A 142 19.02 14.54 12.78
N ASP A 143 20.30 14.43 13.16
CA ASP A 143 21.39 13.84 12.35
C ASP A 143 21.32 12.29 12.30
N ILE A 144 20.12 11.77 12.03
CA ILE A 144 19.83 10.34 11.90
C ILE A 144 20.17 9.81 10.50
N SER A 145 20.48 8.53 10.40
CA SER A 145 20.74 7.85 9.13
C SER A 145 19.58 7.97 8.14
N GLU A 146 19.92 8.03 6.85
CA GLU A 146 18.93 8.02 5.76
C GLU A 146 18.13 6.70 5.79
N GLU A 147 18.78 5.61 6.22
CA GLU A 147 18.21 4.30 6.47
C GLU A 147 17.11 4.33 7.55
N VAL A 148 17.29 5.05 8.65
CA VAL A 148 16.26 5.25 9.68
C VAL A 148 15.19 6.25 9.23
N LYS A 149 15.56 7.32 8.52
CA LYS A 149 14.61 8.28 7.91
C LYS A 149 13.61 7.54 7.00
N GLU A 150 14.09 6.65 6.12
CA GLU A 150 13.25 5.77 5.29
C GLU A 150 12.35 4.81 6.12
N GLN A 151 12.85 4.28 7.25
CA GLN A 151 12.03 3.43 8.13
C GLN A 151 10.90 4.21 8.81
N VAL A 152 11.15 5.44 9.25
CA VAL A 152 10.12 6.30 9.86
C VAL A 152 9.08 6.72 8.82
N ASP A 153 9.49 7.08 7.59
CA ASP A 153 8.57 7.37 6.49
C ASP A 153 7.72 6.14 6.09
N LEU A 154 8.28 4.93 6.19
CA LEU A 154 7.52 3.67 6.02
C LEU A 154 6.48 3.48 7.14
N VAL A 155 6.83 3.73 8.40
CA VAL A 155 5.87 3.66 9.53
C VAL A 155 4.77 4.71 9.38
N ARG A 156 5.13 5.95 9.05
CA ARG A 156 4.21 7.05 8.74
C ARG A 156 3.25 6.69 7.61
N THR A 157 3.75 6.11 6.53
CA THR A 157 2.93 5.64 5.39
C THR A 157 1.96 4.54 5.81
N GLN A 158 2.40 3.57 6.62
CA GLN A 158 1.54 2.51 7.15
C GLN A 158 0.45 3.03 8.11
N LEU A 159 0.78 4.01 8.96
CA LEU A 159 -0.20 4.66 9.86
C LEU A 159 -1.19 5.54 9.08
N LYS A 160 -0.74 6.24 8.04
CA LYS A 160 -1.61 7.03 7.16
C LYS A 160 -2.62 6.14 6.43
N ARG A 161 -2.19 5.04 5.80
CA ARG A 161 -3.12 4.08 5.17
C ARG A 161 -4.05 3.40 6.16
N ALA A 162 -3.59 3.13 7.39
CA ALA A 162 -4.45 2.62 8.45
C ALA A 162 -5.50 3.66 8.88
N THR A 163 -5.15 4.95 8.90
CA THR A 163 -6.10 6.05 9.14
C THR A 163 -7.13 6.15 8.02
N GLU A 164 -6.71 5.97 6.77
CA GLU A 164 -7.59 5.95 5.58
C GLU A 164 -8.57 4.74 5.61
N LYS A 165 -8.10 3.54 6.00
CA LYS A 165 -8.92 2.32 6.21
C LYS A 165 -10.09 2.54 7.17
N TYR A 166 -9.97 3.48 8.12
CA TYR A 166 -10.97 3.70 9.16
C TYR A 166 -12.10 4.68 8.83
N GLY A 167 -11.97 5.47 7.75
CA GLY A 167 -13.08 6.25 7.16
C GLY A 167 -13.58 7.48 7.94
N TYR A 168 -13.41 8.67 7.35
CA TYR A 168 -14.29 9.86 7.45
C TYR A 168 -14.89 10.31 8.81
N MET A 169 -14.30 10.02 9.96
CA MET A 169 -14.69 10.65 11.25
C MET A 169 -13.79 11.84 11.66
N ILE A 170 -12.65 12.02 10.99
CA ILE A 170 -11.61 13.00 11.36
C ILE A 170 -12.01 14.45 11.04
N SER A 171 -12.95 14.67 10.11
CA SER A 171 -13.39 16.01 9.67
C SER A 171 -14.24 16.77 10.70
N LYS A 172 -14.55 16.17 11.85
CA LYS A 172 -15.31 16.78 12.96
C LYS A 172 -14.55 16.87 14.28
N MET A 173 -13.28 16.46 14.32
CA MET A 173 -12.47 16.62 15.52
C MET A 173 -12.21 18.13 15.72
N PRO A 174 -12.60 18.74 16.86
CA PRO A 174 -12.08 20.05 17.24
C PRO A 174 -10.55 19.98 17.29
N SER A 175 -9.87 21.13 17.26
CA SER A 175 -8.43 21.21 17.47
C SER A 175 -8.05 20.62 18.82
N CYS A 176 -7.74 19.32 18.83
CA CYS A 176 -7.35 18.56 20.01
C CYS A 176 -5.93 19.02 20.37
N GLU A 177 -5.82 19.79 21.44
CA GLU A 177 -4.54 20.21 21.98
C GLU A 177 -3.73 18.95 22.34
N LEU A 178 -2.54 18.82 21.77
CA LEU A 178 -1.83 17.54 21.68
C LEU A 178 -1.44 16.92 23.03
N SER A 179 -1.54 17.69 24.12
CA SER A 179 -0.98 17.42 25.44
C SER A 179 -1.94 16.79 26.48
N GLN A 180 -3.25 16.65 26.24
CA GLN A 180 -4.19 16.17 27.28
C GLN A 180 -4.41 14.63 27.30
N PRO A 181 -4.76 14.04 28.47
CA PRO A 181 -4.98 12.59 28.60
C PRO A 181 -6.35 12.14 28.04
N LEU A 182 -6.31 11.19 27.10
CA LEU A 182 -7.45 10.63 26.35
C LEU A 182 -8.66 10.16 27.20
N ALA A 183 -8.48 9.92 28.50
CA ALA A 183 -9.54 9.47 29.41
C ALA A 183 -10.60 10.56 29.73
N GLN A 184 -10.22 11.85 29.71
CA GLN A 184 -11.13 12.95 30.06
C GLN A 184 -11.98 13.48 28.89
N GLU A 185 -11.54 13.32 27.64
CA GLU A 185 -12.33 13.74 26.47
C GLU A 185 -13.46 12.77 26.12
N ILE A 186 -13.26 11.47 26.36
CA ILE A 186 -14.24 10.41 26.03
C ILE A 186 -15.56 10.61 26.78
N SER A 187 -15.51 11.06 28.04
CA SER A 187 -16.71 11.35 28.84
C SER A 187 -17.49 12.57 28.34
N HIS A 188 -16.81 13.61 27.83
CA HIS A 188 -17.45 14.81 27.27
C HIS A 188 -18.11 14.56 25.90
N VAL A 189 -17.49 13.72 25.05
CA VAL A 189 -18.06 13.33 23.75
C VAL A 189 -19.24 12.36 23.91
N LEU A 190 -19.14 11.36 24.80
CA LEU A 190 -20.26 10.47 25.10
C LEU A 190 -21.38 11.18 25.87
N GLY A 191 -21.08 12.08 26.81
CA GLY A 191 -22.08 12.83 27.58
C GLY A 191 -23.04 13.66 26.72
N LYS A 192 -22.54 14.27 25.63
CA LYS A 192 -23.38 14.98 24.64
C LYS A 192 -24.19 14.05 23.73
N THR A 193 -23.82 12.77 23.64
CA THR A 193 -24.52 11.78 22.81
C THR A 193 -25.60 11.04 23.62
N VAL A 194 -25.37 10.80 24.92
CA VAL A 194 -26.31 10.14 25.84
C VAL A 194 -27.44 11.09 26.28
N SER A 195 -27.18 12.39 26.42
CA SER A 195 -28.18 13.39 26.81
C SER A 195 -29.31 13.62 25.77
N GLY A 196 -29.19 13.08 24.55
CA GLY A 196 -30.27 13.02 23.57
C GLY A 196 -31.27 11.86 23.77
N LEU A 197 -30.98 10.91 24.68
CA LEU A 197 -31.72 9.64 24.82
C LEU A 197 -32.02 9.30 26.29
N HIS A 198 -32.63 10.23 27.04
CA HIS A 198 -33.50 9.89 28.18
C HIS A 198 -34.51 11.01 28.48
N LYS A 199 -35.69 10.93 27.84
CA LYS A 199 -36.91 11.61 28.28
C LYS A 199 -38.06 10.60 28.38
N GLN A 200 -37.95 9.67 29.33
CA GLN A 200 -39.07 9.05 30.06
C GLN A 200 -38.55 8.13 31.18
N ASN A 201 -39.29 8.09 32.30
CA ASN A 201 -39.23 7.14 33.43
C ASN A 201 -38.05 7.24 34.43
N SER A 202 -38.24 8.11 35.43
CA SER A 202 -38.29 7.79 36.88
C SER A 202 -37.27 6.85 37.55
N CYS A 203 -36.30 7.45 38.27
CA CYS A 203 -35.77 7.21 39.64
C CYS A 203 -36.03 5.89 40.42
N PRO A 204 -35.25 5.59 41.51
CA PRO A 204 -33.78 5.73 41.73
C PRO A 204 -33.17 4.54 42.55
N GLU A 205 -31.84 4.53 42.82
CA GLU A 205 -31.18 4.27 44.15
C GLU A 205 -29.66 3.88 44.10
N TYR A 206 -28.94 4.14 45.22
CA TYR A 206 -27.52 3.85 45.58
C TYR A 206 -26.38 4.45 44.70
N LEU A 207 -25.80 5.60 45.10
CA LEU A 207 -24.66 5.78 46.05
C LEU A 207 -23.30 5.31 45.46
N SER A 208 -22.42 6.19 44.98
CA SER A 208 -21.60 7.23 45.64
C SER A 208 -20.18 6.74 45.99
N GLU A 209 -19.15 7.31 45.37
CA GLU A 209 -17.99 7.90 46.08
C GLU A 209 -17.02 8.59 45.11
N LEU A 210 -16.17 9.48 45.66
CA LEU A 210 -14.97 10.04 45.04
C LEU A 210 -15.14 10.96 43.82
N GLY A 211 -15.89 12.04 44.03
CA GLY A 211 -15.65 13.32 43.35
C GLY A 211 -15.63 14.47 44.37
N SER A 212 -14.46 14.99 44.72
CA SER A 212 -14.35 16.21 45.55
C SER A 212 -13.02 16.93 45.29
N ILE A 213 -13.01 18.28 45.50
CA ILE A 213 -11.86 19.21 45.34
C ILE A 213 -11.49 19.43 43.85
N LEU A 214 -12.08 20.37 43.09
CA LEU A 214 -12.26 21.80 43.35
C LEU A 214 -13.38 22.44 42.51
N GLN A 215 -14.02 23.48 43.06
CA GLN A 215 -15.00 24.36 42.40
C GLN A 215 -14.39 25.73 42.04
N SER A 216 -15.16 26.52 41.26
CA SER A 216 -15.11 27.99 41.13
C SER A 216 -13.90 28.56 40.36
N ASN A 217 -14.06 29.42 39.34
CA ASN A 217 -15.07 30.47 39.17
C ASN A 217 -15.56 30.66 37.72
N GLU A 218 -16.77 31.19 37.60
CA GLU A 218 -17.33 31.86 36.40
C GLU A 218 -16.53 33.18 36.14
N ASP A 219 -16.57 33.86 34.98
CA ASP A 219 -17.76 34.44 34.34
C ASP A 219 -17.36 35.28 33.09
N LYS A 220 -18.37 35.76 32.32
CA LYS A 220 -18.39 36.89 31.35
C LYS A 220 -18.04 36.68 29.86
N SER A 221 -19.10 36.37 29.12
CA SER A 221 -19.74 37.29 28.13
C SER A 221 -18.96 37.84 26.91
N CYS A 222 -19.24 37.24 25.76
CA CYS A 222 -19.82 37.86 24.54
C CYS A 222 -19.29 39.21 24.01
N SER A 223 -18.83 39.20 22.75
CA SER A 223 -19.15 40.26 21.75
C SER A 223 -18.93 39.76 20.32
N THR A 224 -19.91 39.97 19.44
CA THR A 224 -19.87 39.63 18.00
C THR A 224 -19.83 40.90 17.15
N TYR A 225 -18.86 41.03 16.23
CA TYR A 225 -18.99 41.93 15.05
C TYR A 225 -18.35 41.36 13.78
N ARG A 226 -18.71 41.99 12.64
CA ARG A 226 -18.77 41.39 11.30
C ARG A 226 -17.64 41.81 10.35
N ALA A 227 -17.38 40.89 9.42
CA ALA A 227 -17.07 41.10 8.00
C ALA A 227 -15.74 41.76 7.59
N GLY A 228 -15.12 41.18 6.56
CA GLY A 228 -13.87 41.66 5.96
C GLY A 228 -13.41 40.75 4.83
N SER A 229 -14.19 40.64 3.75
CA SER A 229 -13.79 39.88 2.56
C SER A 229 -12.60 40.54 1.86
N ARG A 230 -11.50 39.79 1.63
CA ARG A 230 -10.57 40.12 0.54
C ARG A 230 -10.05 38.89 -0.18
N LEU A 231 -10.19 38.94 -1.48
CA LEU A 231 -9.78 37.93 -2.45
C LEU A 231 -8.31 38.16 -2.81
N GLU A 232 -7.42 37.21 -2.53
CA GLU A 232 -6.15 37.09 -3.26
C GLU A 232 -5.94 35.67 -3.77
N ARG A 233 -5.28 35.59 -4.92
CA ARG A 233 -5.31 34.46 -5.85
C ARG A 233 -3.87 34.03 -6.14
N THR A 234 -3.38 33.02 -5.44
CA THR A 234 -2.10 32.37 -5.72
C THR A 234 -2.31 30.92 -6.14
N ARG A 235 -2.10 30.66 -7.43
CA ARG A 235 -1.95 29.30 -7.96
C ARG A 235 -0.62 28.74 -7.44
N SER A 236 -0.63 27.54 -6.88
CA SER A 236 0.57 26.70 -6.78
C SER A 236 0.29 25.36 -7.47
N ILE A 237 1.25 24.92 -8.28
CA ILE A 237 1.12 23.79 -9.20
C ILE A 237 1.72 22.56 -8.52
N HIS A 238 0.88 21.64 -8.05
CA HIS A 238 1.33 20.30 -7.67
C HIS A 238 1.28 19.36 -8.88
N ALA A 239 2.41 19.25 -9.57
CA ALA A 239 2.64 18.20 -10.56
C ALA A 239 2.84 16.86 -9.83
N SER A 240 1.74 16.14 -9.58
CA SER A 240 1.78 14.73 -9.16
C SER A 240 2.11 13.87 -10.37
N SER A 241 3.20 13.11 -10.32
CA SER A 241 3.58 12.20 -11.40
C SER A 241 2.62 11.00 -11.45
N GLU A 242 1.64 11.08 -12.35
CA GLU A 242 0.84 9.92 -12.74
C GLU A 242 1.75 8.89 -13.41
N VAL A 243 1.90 7.72 -12.78
CA VAL A 243 2.50 6.55 -13.42
C VAL A 243 1.39 5.84 -14.18
N SER A 244 1.23 6.19 -15.46
CA SER A 244 0.20 5.61 -16.31
C SER A 244 0.38 4.10 -16.46
N PHE A 245 -0.69 3.35 -16.20
CA PHE A 245 -0.75 1.91 -16.31
C PHE A 245 -1.04 1.51 -17.77
N SER A 246 -0.06 0.97 -18.50
CA SER A 246 -0.26 0.45 -19.85
C SER A 246 -0.53 -1.06 -19.84
N SER A 247 -1.63 -1.45 -20.47
CA SER A 247 -2.06 -2.84 -20.65
C SER A 247 -1.08 -3.64 -21.51
N ILE A 248 -0.71 -4.84 -21.05
CA ILE A 248 0.17 -5.77 -21.78
C ILE A 248 -0.62 -6.50 -22.88
N THR A 249 -0.33 -6.18 -24.15
CA THR A 249 -0.59 -7.06 -25.30
C THR A 249 0.50 -6.91 -26.38
N ALA A 250 1.23 -8.01 -26.60
CA ALA A 250 2.02 -8.43 -27.78
C ALA A 250 2.78 -7.41 -28.67
N THR A 251 4.11 -7.57 -28.63
CA THR A 251 5.18 -7.32 -29.63
C THR A 251 5.00 -8.11 -30.96
N GLU A 252 5.56 -7.79 -32.14
CA GLU A 252 6.32 -6.63 -32.70
C GLU A 252 6.48 -6.79 -34.25
N ILE A 253 7.09 -5.81 -34.96
CA ILE A 253 8.14 -5.92 -36.04
C ILE A 253 8.11 -4.73 -37.07
N GLN A 254 9.30 -4.37 -37.55
CA GLN A 254 9.74 -3.23 -38.41
C GLN A 254 9.94 -3.65 -39.91
N GLU A 255 10.07 -2.83 -40.97
CA GLU A 255 9.93 -1.37 -41.20
C GLU A 255 9.92 -0.96 -42.72
N ILE A 256 9.63 0.34 -42.99
CA ILE A 256 10.13 1.22 -44.09
C ILE A 256 9.74 1.02 -45.59
N SER A 257 9.16 2.11 -46.14
CA SER A 257 9.20 2.64 -47.53
C SER A 257 8.30 2.06 -48.65
N GLY A 258 7.59 2.97 -49.35
CA GLY A 258 6.92 2.71 -50.64
C GLY A 258 5.67 3.56 -50.88
N SER A 259 5.73 4.59 -51.73
CA SER A 259 4.61 5.49 -52.03
C SER A 259 3.65 4.92 -53.10
N ARG A 260 2.31 4.99 -52.86
CA ARG A 260 1.26 5.52 -53.78
C ARG A 260 -0.20 5.19 -53.35
N ASN A 261 -0.92 6.24 -52.93
CA ASN A 261 -2.35 6.57 -53.15
C ASN A 261 -3.43 5.49 -53.43
N LEU A 262 -4.37 5.30 -52.47
CA LEU A 262 -5.87 5.25 -52.55
C LEU A 262 -6.46 4.32 -51.45
N PRO A 263 -7.71 4.53 -50.98
CA PRO A 263 -8.32 5.74 -50.42
C PRO A 263 -8.46 5.65 -48.87
N GLU A 264 -8.84 6.73 -48.19
CA GLU A 264 -8.92 6.78 -46.73
C GLU A 264 -9.95 5.81 -46.11
N VAL A 265 -9.48 4.95 -45.20
CA VAL A 265 -10.30 4.35 -44.14
C VAL A 265 -9.95 5.05 -42.83
N LYS A 266 -10.92 5.72 -42.23
CA LYS A 266 -10.72 6.48 -40.98
C LYS A 266 -10.29 5.56 -39.85
N LYS A 267 -9.28 5.98 -39.07
CA LYS A 267 -8.98 5.36 -37.76
C LYS A 267 -10.22 5.44 -36.86
N PRO A 268 -10.53 4.40 -36.06
CA PRO A 268 -11.48 4.55 -34.98
C PRO A 268 -10.88 5.49 -33.93
N GLU A 269 -11.63 6.53 -33.58
CA GLU A 269 -11.31 7.43 -32.46
C GLU A 269 -11.43 6.66 -31.13
N ALA A 270 -10.65 7.05 -30.12
CA ALA A 270 -10.75 6.45 -28.80
C ALA A 270 -12.13 6.79 -28.21
N ILE A 271 -12.95 5.77 -27.94
CA ILE A 271 -14.31 5.94 -27.43
C ILE A 271 -14.25 6.52 -26.01
N VAL A 272 -14.62 7.79 -25.87
CA VAL A 272 -14.73 8.46 -24.57
C VAL A 272 -16.10 8.14 -23.97
N ILE A 273 -16.10 7.47 -22.81
CA ILE A 273 -17.35 7.19 -22.07
C ILE A 273 -17.86 8.51 -21.45
N PRO A 274 -19.13 8.90 -21.66
CA PRO A 274 -19.73 10.04 -20.97
C PRO A 274 -19.69 9.89 -19.43
N GLU A 275 -19.32 10.95 -18.72
CA GLU A 275 -19.20 10.92 -17.25
C GLU A 275 -20.50 10.51 -16.54
N ASP A 276 -21.66 10.89 -17.09
CA ASP A 276 -22.98 10.51 -16.56
C ASP A 276 -23.27 9.00 -16.64
N PHE A 277 -22.48 8.25 -17.42
CA PHE A 277 -22.59 6.79 -17.54
C PHE A 277 -21.62 6.05 -16.61
N LEU A 278 -20.70 6.75 -15.95
CA LEU A 278 -19.73 6.18 -15.02
C LEU A 278 -20.26 6.18 -13.58
N CYS A 279 -20.04 5.09 -12.85
CA CYS A 279 -20.37 5.04 -11.43
C CYS A 279 -19.41 5.93 -10.63
N PRO A 280 -19.89 6.86 -9.80
CA PRO A 280 -19.01 7.71 -9.00
C PRO A 280 -18.19 7.00 -7.91
N ILE A 281 -18.38 5.70 -7.69
CA ILE A 281 -17.61 4.88 -6.73
C ILE A 281 -16.49 4.11 -7.45
N SER A 282 -16.80 3.43 -8.55
CA SER A 282 -15.82 2.59 -9.28
C SER A 282 -15.13 3.30 -10.44
N LEU A 283 -15.70 4.41 -10.93
CA LEU A 283 -15.33 5.08 -12.18
C LEU A 283 -15.47 4.19 -13.43
N GLU A 284 -16.22 3.08 -13.31
CA GLU A 284 -16.55 2.16 -14.40
C GLU A 284 -17.97 2.44 -14.95
N LEU A 285 -18.23 2.03 -16.20
CA LEU A 285 -19.54 2.13 -16.84
C LEU A 285 -20.64 1.38 -16.04
N MET A 286 -21.71 2.09 -15.66
CA MET A 286 -22.84 1.53 -14.93
C MET A 286 -23.64 0.52 -15.76
N ARG A 287 -24.00 -0.61 -15.16
CA ARG A 287 -24.80 -1.70 -15.73
C ARG A 287 -26.20 -1.74 -15.13
N ASP A 288 -26.33 -1.62 -13.81
CA ASP A 288 -27.60 -1.35 -13.13
C ASP A 288 -27.51 -0.02 -12.36
N PRO A 289 -27.67 1.12 -13.05
CA PRO A 289 -27.70 2.42 -12.41
C PRO A 289 -28.91 2.54 -11.45
N VAL A 290 -28.65 2.89 -10.20
CA VAL A 290 -29.65 3.12 -9.14
C VAL A 290 -29.47 4.49 -8.49
N ILE A 291 -30.58 5.14 -8.18
CA ILE A 291 -30.66 6.45 -7.54
C ILE A 291 -30.78 6.27 -6.03
N VAL A 292 -29.94 6.97 -5.26
CA VAL A 292 -30.06 7.11 -3.80
C VAL A 292 -30.89 8.32 -3.42
N ALA A 293 -31.29 8.44 -2.14
CA ALA A 293 -32.13 9.54 -1.62
C ALA A 293 -31.67 10.98 -1.96
N THR A 294 -30.38 11.21 -2.27
CA THR A 294 -29.85 12.51 -2.68
C THR A 294 -29.87 12.75 -4.20
N GLY A 295 -30.60 11.93 -4.96
CA GLY A 295 -30.73 12.04 -6.42
C GLY A 295 -29.49 11.64 -7.23
N GLN A 296 -28.42 11.15 -6.60
CA GLN A 296 -27.23 10.68 -7.31
C GLN A 296 -27.40 9.24 -7.77
N THR A 297 -26.87 8.93 -8.96
CA THR A 297 -26.93 7.59 -9.54
C THR A 297 -25.58 6.86 -9.38
N TYR A 298 -25.63 5.57 -9.08
CA TYR A 298 -24.48 4.68 -8.89
C TYR A 298 -24.78 3.31 -9.51
N GLU A 299 -23.76 2.51 -9.78
CA GLU A 299 -23.93 1.06 -9.97
C GLU A 299 -24.44 0.42 -8.67
N ARG A 300 -25.46 -0.45 -8.76
CA ARG A 300 -26.10 -1.10 -7.61
C ARG A 300 -25.11 -1.79 -6.70
N SER A 301 -24.21 -2.64 -7.24
CA SER A 301 -23.32 -3.47 -6.42
C SER A 301 -22.44 -2.63 -5.48
N TYR A 302 -21.87 -1.56 -6.01
CA TYR A 302 -20.98 -0.66 -5.27
C TYR A 302 -21.72 0.18 -4.20
N ILE A 303 -22.91 0.72 -4.50
CA ILE A 303 -23.68 1.53 -3.53
C ILE A 303 -24.43 0.68 -2.50
N GLN A 304 -24.88 -0.52 -2.86
CA GLN A 304 -25.45 -1.49 -1.92
C GLN A 304 -24.38 -1.88 -0.89
N ARG A 305 -23.19 -2.31 -1.34
CA ARG A 305 -22.05 -2.60 -0.45
C ARG A 305 -21.67 -1.41 0.44
N TRP A 306 -21.71 -0.18 -0.09
CA TRP A 306 -21.46 1.02 0.71
C TRP A 306 -22.46 1.15 1.87
N VAL A 307 -23.75 0.93 1.61
CA VAL A 307 -24.82 0.93 2.62
C VAL A 307 -24.68 -0.25 3.59
N ASP A 308 -24.38 -1.45 3.10
CA ASP A 308 -24.24 -2.67 3.92
C ASP A 308 -23.06 -2.58 4.91
N CYS A 309 -22.02 -1.82 4.56
CA CYS A 309 -20.94 -1.43 5.48
C CYS A 309 -21.37 -0.42 6.58
N GLY A 310 -22.67 -0.10 6.70
CA GLY A 310 -23.24 0.79 7.71
C GLY A 310 -23.18 2.28 7.36
N ASN A 311 -22.76 2.65 6.14
CA ASN A 311 -22.67 4.06 5.76
C ASN A 311 -24.05 4.65 5.44
N THR A 312 -24.42 5.73 6.16
CA THR A 312 -25.70 6.44 5.96
C THR A 312 -25.57 7.73 5.15
N THR A 313 -24.47 7.89 4.41
CA THR A 313 -24.17 9.07 3.58
C THR A 313 -24.04 8.71 2.10
N CYS A 314 -24.26 9.69 1.22
CA CYS A 314 -24.07 9.56 -0.22
C CYS A 314 -22.57 9.73 -0.57
N PRO A 315 -21.91 8.76 -1.25
CA PRO A 315 -20.47 8.83 -1.54
C PRO A 315 -20.01 10.12 -2.27
N LYS A 316 -20.76 10.56 -3.28
CA LYS A 316 -20.41 11.73 -4.13
C LYS A 316 -20.74 13.08 -3.47
N THR A 317 -21.87 13.20 -2.77
CA THR A 317 -22.30 14.49 -2.18
C THR A 317 -22.01 14.63 -0.69
N GLN A 318 -21.60 13.56 0.00
CA GLN A 318 -21.39 13.48 1.45
C GLN A 318 -22.61 13.86 2.31
N GLN A 319 -23.78 14.02 1.69
CA GLN A 319 -25.05 14.29 2.37
C GLN A 319 -25.60 13.01 3.01
N LYS A 320 -26.28 13.14 4.15
CA LYS A 320 -26.95 12.01 4.80
C LYS A 320 -28.12 11.53 3.93
N LEU A 321 -28.18 10.21 3.68
CA LEU A 321 -29.30 9.58 2.99
C LEU A 321 -30.53 9.62 3.91
N GLN A 322 -31.64 10.18 3.43
CA GLN A 322 -32.90 10.21 4.16
C GLN A 322 -33.50 8.80 4.33
N HIS A 323 -33.28 7.96 3.32
CA HIS A 323 -33.63 6.54 3.31
C HIS A 323 -32.57 5.75 2.53
N LEU A 324 -32.44 4.46 2.83
CA LEU A 324 -31.48 3.56 2.19
C LEU A 324 -32.05 2.83 0.94
N ILE A 325 -33.26 3.18 0.52
CA ILE A 325 -33.91 2.63 -0.68
C ILE A 325 -33.10 3.02 -1.94
N LEU A 326 -32.71 2.02 -2.73
CA LEU A 326 -32.03 2.16 -4.02
C LEU A 326 -33.03 2.03 -5.18
N THR A 327 -33.44 3.17 -5.75
CA THR A 327 -34.45 3.22 -6.83
C THR A 327 -33.80 2.94 -8.19
N PRO A 328 -34.20 1.93 -8.98
CA PRO A 328 -33.61 1.67 -10.29
C PRO A 328 -33.79 2.83 -11.27
N ASN A 329 -32.72 3.23 -11.95
CA ASN A 329 -32.73 4.28 -12.98
C ASN A 329 -32.89 3.64 -14.38
N TYR A 330 -34.11 3.21 -14.68
CA TYR A 330 -34.44 2.55 -15.95
C TYR A 330 -34.09 3.39 -17.19
N VAL A 331 -34.24 4.72 -17.10
CA VAL A 331 -33.93 5.65 -18.19
C VAL A 331 -32.44 5.66 -18.48
N LEU A 332 -31.60 5.87 -17.45
CA LEU A 332 -30.14 5.88 -17.63
C LEU A 332 -29.62 4.52 -18.08
N ARG A 333 -30.19 3.41 -17.59
CA ARG A 333 -29.82 2.07 -18.06
C ARG A 333 -30.09 1.90 -19.56
N SER A 334 -31.26 2.37 -20.04
CA SER A 334 -31.59 2.33 -21.46
C SER A 334 -30.65 3.19 -22.31
N LEU A 335 -30.26 4.38 -21.83
CA LEU A 335 -29.31 5.27 -22.51
C LEU A 335 -27.91 4.64 -22.60
N ILE A 336 -27.43 4.05 -21.51
CA ILE A 336 -26.13 3.35 -21.48
C ILE A 336 -26.15 2.13 -22.42
N SER A 337 -27.24 1.35 -22.41
CA SER A 337 -27.39 0.20 -23.33
C SER A 337 -27.38 0.64 -24.80
N GLN A 338 -28.10 1.71 -25.15
CA GLN A 338 -28.12 2.26 -26.50
C GLN A 338 -26.72 2.74 -26.92
N TRP A 339 -26.03 3.49 -26.05
CA TRP A 339 -24.68 3.98 -26.31
C TRP A 339 -23.67 2.84 -26.50
N CYS A 340 -23.78 1.74 -25.74
CA CYS A 340 -22.92 0.57 -25.93
C CYS A 340 -23.12 -0.11 -27.29
N ILE A 341 -24.37 -0.21 -27.74
CA ILE A 341 -24.72 -0.77 -29.07
C ILE A 341 -24.10 0.10 -30.18
N GLU A 342 -24.23 1.42 -30.08
CA GLU A 342 -23.70 2.38 -31.05
C GLU A 342 -22.16 2.35 -31.15
N HIS A 343 -21.48 2.05 -30.05
CA HIS A 343 -20.00 2.04 -29.96
C HIS A 343 -19.39 0.62 -30.02
N ASN A 344 -20.17 -0.42 -30.33
CA ASN A 344 -19.74 -1.83 -30.38
C ASN A 344 -19.08 -2.33 -29.06
N ILE A 345 -19.53 -1.82 -27.92
CA ILE A 345 -19.07 -2.27 -26.60
C ILE A 345 -19.92 -3.46 -26.17
N GLU A 346 -19.31 -4.66 -26.12
CA GLU A 346 -19.98 -5.88 -25.68
C GLU A 346 -20.47 -5.76 -24.24
N GLN A 347 -21.77 -5.49 -24.06
CA GLN A 347 -22.42 -5.75 -22.77
C GLN A 347 -22.51 -7.26 -22.55
N PRO A 348 -22.31 -7.76 -21.31
CA PRO A 348 -22.24 -9.19 -21.03
C PRO A 348 -23.61 -9.87 -21.13
N THR A 349 -23.97 -10.26 -22.36
CA THR A 349 -24.99 -11.28 -22.63
C THR A 349 -24.50 -12.63 -22.09
N GLY A 350 -25.37 -13.35 -21.38
CA GLY A 350 -25.06 -14.72 -20.94
C GLY A 350 -24.96 -15.67 -22.12
N LEU A 351 -23.94 -16.53 -22.13
CA LEU A 351 -23.77 -17.60 -23.12
C LEU A 351 -24.35 -18.90 -22.54
N THR A 352 -25.37 -19.44 -23.19
CA THR A 352 -25.72 -20.87 -23.11
C THR A 352 -26.16 -21.37 -24.49
N ASN A 353 -25.81 -22.61 -24.80
CA ASN A 353 -26.01 -23.23 -26.10
C ASN A 353 -27.45 -23.10 -26.66
N GLY A 354 -27.60 -22.39 -27.77
CA GLY A 354 -28.48 -22.80 -28.86
C GLY A 354 -30.00 -22.65 -28.72
N LYS A 355 -30.53 -21.44 -28.42
CA LYS A 355 -31.68 -20.80 -29.13
C LYS A 355 -32.09 -19.48 -28.46
N LEU A 356 -32.46 -18.47 -29.26
CA LEU A 356 -32.85 -17.14 -28.76
C LEU A 356 -34.16 -17.17 -27.96
N LYS A 357 -34.15 -16.51 -26.80
CA LYS A 357 -35.23 -15.58 -26.42
C LYS A 357 -34.67 -14.16 -26.47
N LYS A 358 -35.44 -13.24 -27.06
CA LYS A 358 -35.17 -11.80 -26.92
C LYS A 358 -35.40 -11.44 -25.44
N SER A 359 -34.41 -10.87 -24.77
CA SER A 359 -34.55 -10.39 -23.39
C SER A 359 -35.28 -9.05 -23.37
N ASP A 360 -36.26 -8.92 -22.47
CA ASP A 360 -37.18 -7.77 -22.38
C ASP A 360 -36.69 -6.64 -21.44
N GLY A 361 -35.40 -6.65 -21.09
CA GLY A 361 -34.83 -5.67 -20.15
C GLY A 361 -35.16 -5.92 -18.67
N SER A 362 -35.76 -7.08 -18.34
CA SER A 362 -35.97 -7.51 -16.96
C SER A 362 -34.66 -7.79 -16.20
N PHE A 363 -34.77 -7.72 -14.88
CA PHE A 363 -33.74 -7.83 -13.86
C PHE A 363 -32.80 -9.03 -14.06
N ARG A 364 -31.48 -8.79 -14.11
CA ARG A 364 -30.47 -9.86 -14.01
C ARG A 364 -30.40 -10.34 -12.57
N ASP A 365 -30.84 -11.57 -12.33
CA ASP A 365 -30.76 -12.20 -11.02
C ASP A 365 -29.32 -12.55 -10.64
N VAL A 366 -28.71 -11.70 -9.81
CA VAL A 366 -27.36 -11.93 -9.25
C VAL A 366 -27.29 -13.25 -8.47
N THR A 367 -28.41 -13.73 -7.93
CA THR A 367 -28.53 -15.03 -7.24
C THR A 367 -28.17 -16.20 -8.15
N GLY A 368 -28.47 -16.11 -9.45
CA GLY A 368 -28.10 -17.13 -10.45
C GLY A 368 -26.59 -17.21 -10.68
N ASP A 369 -25.92 -16.05 -10.77
CA ASP A 369 -24.46 -15.97 -10.91
C ASP A 369 -23.76 -16.47 -9.61
N ILE A 370 -24.32 -16.18 -8.43
CA ILE A 370 -23.85 -16.71 -7.13
C ILE A 370 -23.96 -18.24 -7.09
N ALA A 371 -25.16 -18.82 -7.34
CA ALA A 371 -25.38 -20.26 -7.26
C ALA A 371 -24.54 -21.05 -8.29
N ALA A 372 -24.25 -20.44 -9.45
CA ALA A 372 -23.32 -20.99 -10.44
C ALA A 372 -21.88 -21.02 -9.90
N ILE A 373 -21.40 -19.93 -9.27
CA ILE A 373 -20.07 -19.86 -8.66
C ILE A 373 -19.93 -20.84 -7.50
N GLU A 374 -20.91 -20.92 -6.58
CA GLU A 374 -20.92 -21.92 -5.50
C GLU A 374 -20.87 -23.36 -6.04
N THR A 375 -21.58 -23.62 -7.13
CA THR A 375 -21.55 -24.92 -7.82
C THR A 375 -20.18 -25.22 -8.42
N LEU A 376 -19.48 -24.22 -8.97
CA LEU A 376 -18.10 -24.37 -9.46
C LEU A 376 -17.13 -24.63 -8.30
N VAL A 377 -17.22 -23.89 -7.18
CA VAL A 377 -16.37 -24.10 -6.00
C VAL A 377 -16.56 -25.49 -5.41
N ARG A 378 -17.80 -25.98 -5.36
CA ARG A 378 -18.07 -27.37 -4.95
C ARG A 378 -17.46 -28.40 -5.91
N LYS A 379 -17.43 -28.13 -7.22
CA LYS A 379 -16.76 -28.99 -8.22
C LYS A 379 -15.22 -28.97 -8.10
N LEU A 380 -14.60 -27.88 -7.64
CA LEU A 380 -13.16 -27.86 -7.31
C LEU A 380 -12.77 -28.91 -6.27
N SER A 381 -13.71 -29.28 -5.39
CA SER A 381 -13.49 -30.26 -4.31
C SER A 381 -13.94 -31.69 -4.72
N CYS A 382 -14.26 -31.93 -5.99
CA CYS A 382 -14.67 -33.24 -6.47
C CYS A 382 -13.46 -34.18 -6.64
N ARG A 383 -13.69 -35.50 -6.55
CA ARG A 383 -12.67 -36.52 -6.82
C ARG A 383 -12.31 -36.69 -8.31
N SER A 384 -13.13 -36.16 -9.23
CA SER A 384 -12.83 -36.22 -10.67
C SER A 384 -11.84 -35.13 -11.06
N VAL A 385 -10.70 -35.53 -11.62
CA VAL A 385 -9.67 -34.60 -12.11
C VAL A 385 -10.22 -33.77 -13.27
N GLU A 386 -11.02 -34.37 -14.14
CA GLU A 386 -11.65 -33.73 -15.31
C GLU A 386 -12.64 -32.64 -14.88
N GLU A 387 -13.51 -32.92 -13.90
CA GLU A 387 -14.46 -31.93 -13.38
C GLU A 387 -13.75 -30.81 -12.62
N CYS A 388 -12.72 -31.14 -11.84
CA CYS A 388 -11.89 -30.14 -11.16
C CYS A 388 -11.19 -29.23 -12.18
N ARG A 389 -10.49 -29.81 -13.17
CA ARG A 389 -9.79 -29.09 -14.24
C ARG A 389 -10.72 -28.14 -15.00
N ALA A 390 -11.92 -28.60 -15.36
CA ALA A 390 -12.94 -27.77 -15.99
C ALA A 390 -13.44 -26.63 -15.07
N ALA A 391 -13.68 -26.92 -13.79
CA ALA A 391 -14.13 -25.92 -12.82
C ALA A 391 -13.08 -24.84 -12.53
N VAL A 392 -11.79 -25.19 -12.42
CA VAL A 392 -10.70 -24.20 -12.27
C VAL A 392 -10.57 -23.34 -13.54
N ALA A 393 -10.66 -23.94 -14.72
CA ALA A 393 -10.59 -23.20 -15.99
C ALA A 393 -11.76 -22.19 -16.14
N GLU A 394 -12.97 -22.55 -15.68
CA GLU A 394 -14.11 -21.64 -15.65
C GLU A 394 -13.92 -20.53 -14.60
N ILE A 395 -13.45 -20.85 -13.39
CA ILE A 395 -13.15 -19.85 -12.35
C ILE A 395 -12.04 -18.88 -12.80
N ARG A 396 -11.02 -19.35 -13.52
CA ARG A 396 -10.00 -18.50 -14.16
C ARG A 396 -10.64 -17.55 -15.17
N THR A 397 -11.60 -18.03 -15.96
CA THR A 397 -12.30 -17.23 -16.96
C THR A 397 -13.21 -16.19 -16.31
N LEU A 398 -14.01 -16.58 -15.32
CA LEU A 398 -14.89 -15.67 -14.57
C LEU A 398 -14.11 -14.58 -13.82
N SER A 399 -13.04 -14.93 -13.11
CA SER A 399 -12.20 -13.98 -12.36
C SER A 399 -11.48 -12.96 -13.25
N LYS A 400 -11.26 -13.28 -14.54
CA LYS A 400 -10.73 -12.33 -15.52
C LYS A 400 -11.75 -11.25 -15.90
N ARG A 401 -13.05 -11.59 -15.95
CA ARG A 401 -14.10 -10.78 -16.61
C ARG A 401 -14.60 -9.55 -15.84
N SER A 402 -14.60 -9.56 -14.51
CA SER A 402 -15.07 -8.41 -13.70
C SER A 402 -14.55 -8.45 -12.27
N THR A 403 -14.55 -7.30 -11.61
CA THR A 403 -14.27 -7.18 -10.17
C THR A 403 -15.35 -7.89 -9.33
N ASP A 404 -16.63 -7.79 -9.71
CA ASP A 404 -17.73 -8.50 -9.04
C ASP A 404 -17.52 -10.02 -9.03
N ASN A 405 -17.06 -10.61 -10.14
CA ASN A 405 -16.78 -12.05 -10.16
C ASN A 405 -15.64 -12.42 -9.20
N ARG A 406 -14.59 -11.58 -9.09
CA ARG A 406 -13.48 -11.80 -8.14
C ARG A 406 -13.94 -11.73 -6.69
N ILE A 407 -14.94 -10.89 -6.41
CA ILE A 407 -15.60 -10.78 -5.12
C ILE A 407 -16.39 -12.06 -4.84
N LEU A 408 -17.34 -12.43 -5.71
CA LEU A 408 -18.22 -13.58 -5.51
C LEU A 408 -17.45 -14.91 -5.44
N ILE A 409 -16.40 -15.10 -6.23
CA ILE A 409 -15.51 -16.28 -6.16
C ILE A 409 -14.78 -16.36 -4.82
N ALA A 410 -14.36 -15.22 -4.25
CA ALA A 410 -13.69 -15.18 -2.95
C ALA A 410 -14.68 -15.43 -1.80
N GLU A 411 -15.87 -14.81 -1.86
CA GLU A 411 -16.96 -14.96 -0.88
C GLU A 411 -17.53 -16.39 -0.87
N ALA A 412 -17.63 -17.05 -2.03
CA ALA A 412 -17.99 -18.46 -2.16
C ALA A 412 -16.90 -19.43 -1.65
N GLY A 413 -15.78 -18.94 -1.10
CA GLY A 413 -14.75 -19.77 -0.48
C GLY A 413 -13.79 -20.47 -1.45
N ALA A 414 -13.65 -19.99 -2.69
CA ALA A 414 -12.76 -20.64 -3.67
C ALA A 414 -11.27 -20.56 -3.30
N ILE A 415 -10.84 -19.50 -2.61
CA ILE A 415 -9.42 -19.18 -2.41
C ILE A 415 -8.63 -20.32 -1.73
N PRO A 416 -9.04 -20.90 -0.58
CA PRO A 416 -8.31 -22.02 0.03
C PRO A 416 -8.23 -23.25 -0.88
N VAL A 417 -9.28 -23.54 -1.65
CA VAL A 417 -9.32 -24.68 -2.57
C VAL A 417 -8.36 -24.45 -3.74
N LEU A 418 -8.37 -23.26 -4.35
CA LEU A 418 -7.41 -22.88 -5.39
C LEU A 418 -5.96 -22.94 -4.90
N VAL A 419 -5.69 -22.54 -3.65
CA VAL A 419 -4.35 -22.62 -3.04
C VAL A 419 -3.90 -24.07 -2.88
N ASN A 420 -4.80 -24.98 -2.49
CA ASN A 420 -4.50 -26.41 -2.45
C ASN A 420 -4.22 -27.00 -3.86
N LEU A 421 -4.93 -26.52 -4.89
CA LEU A 421 -4.72 -26.96 -6.27
C LEU A 421 -3.40 -26.49 -6.90
N LEU A 422 -2.67 -25.55 -6.28
CA LEU A 422 -1.30 -25.20 -6.69
C LEU A 422 -0.31 -26.36 -6.55
N THR A 423 -0.57 -27.32 -5.64
CA THR A 423 0.27 -28.51 -5.47
C THR A 423 -0.26 -29.73 -6.25
N SER A 424 -1.19 -29.52 -7.20
CA SER A 424 -1.67 -30.59 -8.09
C SER A 424 -0.57 -31.07 -9.04
N GLU A 425 -0.53 -32.39 -9.29
CA GLU A 425 0.32 -33.00 -10.31
C GLU A 425 -0.22 -32.77 -11.73
N ASP A 426 -1.52 -32.45 -11.88
CA ASP A 426 -2.09 -32.07 -13.17
C ASP A 426 -1.67 -30.64 -13.55
N VAL A 427 -0.73 -30.56 -14.51
CA VAL A 427 -0.15 -29.31 -15.00
C VAL A 427 -1.21 -28.26 -15.35
N MET A 428 -2.25 -28.66 -16.10
CA MET A 428 -3.33 -27.75 -16.48
C MET A 428 -4.09 -27.22 -15.26
N THR A 429 -4.37 -28.06 -14.26
CA THR A 429 -5.02 -27.64 -13.02
C THR A 429 -4.15 -26.65 -12.25
N GLN A 430 -2.85 -26.91 -12.10
CA GLN A 430 -1.89 -26.00 -11.45
C GLN A 430 -1.81 -24.65 -12.18
N GLU A 431 -1.66 -24.65 -13.51
CA GLU A 431 -1.62 -23.44 -14.35
C GLU A 431 -2.90 -22.61 -14.23
N ASN A 432 -4.06 -23.27 -14.33
CA ASN A 432 -5.34 -22.57 -14.20
C ASN A 432 -5.54 -22.03 -12.77
N ALA A 433 -5.08 -22.76 -11.74
CA ALA A 433 -5.18 -22.35 -10.34
C ALA A 433 -4.32 -21.12 -10.02
N VAL A 434 -3.04 -21.10 -10.42
CA VAL A 434 -2.18 -19.93 -10.21
C VAL A 434 -2.68 -18.71 -10.97
N THR A 435 -3.22 -18.91 -12.19
CA THR A 435 -3.80 -17.81 -12.97
C THR A 435 -5.13 -17.30 -12.38
N ALA A 436 -5.95 -18.18 -11.79
CA ALA A 436 -7.14 -17.76 -11.06
C ALA A 436 -6.76 -16.94 -9.81
N ILE A 437 -5.76 -17.37 -9.04
CA ILE A 437 -5.26 -16.62 -7.87
C ILE A 437 -4.69 -15.25 -8.28
N LEU A 438 -3.93 -15.17 -9.39
CA LEU A 438 -3.49 -13.91 -9.99
C LEU A 438 -4.67 -12.97 -10.28
N ASN A 439 -5.70 -13.46 -10.99
CA ASN A 439 -6.87 -12.65 -11.31
C ASN A 439 -7.59 -12.18 -10.04
N LEU A 440 -7.69 -13.03 -9.01
CA LEU A 440 -8.29 -12.69 -7.72
C LEU A 440 -7.47 -11.66 -6.95
N SER A 441 -6.13 -11.71 -6.99
CA SER A 441 -5.25 -10.79 -6.24
C SER A 441 -5.24 -9.37 -6.79
N ILE A 442 -5.71 -9.15 -8.02
CA ILE A 442 -5.91 -7.80 -8.58
C ILE A 442 -6.84 -6.98 -7.66
N TYR A 443 -7.88 -7.59 -7.08
CA TYR A 443 -8.75 -6.92 -6.12
C TYR A 443 -8.11 -6.86 -4.72
N GLU A 444 -8.02 -5.66 -4.14
CA GLU A 444 -7.25 -5.42 -2.91
C GLU A 444 -7.72 -6.25 -1.71
N ASN A 445 -9.03 -6.32 -1.48
CA ASN A 445 -9.58 -7.06 -0.33
C ASN A 445 -9.32 -8.57 -0.41
N ASN A 446 -9.16 -9.12 -1.62
CA ASN A 446 -8.82 -10.52 -1.82
C ASN A 446 -7.36 -10.84 -1.45
N LYS A 447 -6.43 -9.87 -1.52
CA LYS A 447 -5.02 -10.08 -1.17
C LYS A 447 -4.88 -10.58 0.27
N GLY A 448 -5.66 -10.02 1.20
CA GLY A 448 -5.71 -10.47 2.60
C GLY A 448 -6.18 -11.92 2.74
N LEU A 449 -7.21 -12.33 1.99
CA LEU A 449 -7.74 -13.69 2.00
C LEU A 449 -6.74 -14.70 1.41
N ILE A 450 -6.05 -14.34 0.32
CA ILE A 450 -5.00 -15.17 -0.31
C ILE A 450 -3.81 -15.38 0.64
N MET A 451 -3.42 -14.34 1.38
CA MET A 451 -2.37 -14.44 2.40
C MET A 451 -2.79 -15.30 3.59
N LEU A 452 -4.04 -15.14 4.08
CA LEU A 452 -4.60 -15.94 5.17
C LEU A 452 -4.75 -17.43 4.80
N ALA A 453 -5.05 -17.73 3.54
CA ALA A 453 -5.09 -19.09 3.01
C ALA A 453 -3.70 -19.75 2.88
N GLY A 454 -2.62 -19.06 3.26
CA GLY A 454 -1.26 -19.62 3.24
C GLY A 454 -0.71 -19.81 1.82
N ALA A 455 -1.12 -19.02 0.84
CA ALA A 455 -0.78 -19.25 -0.58
C ALA A 455 0.73 -19.17 -0.91
N ILE A 456 1.51 -18.41 -0.13
CA ILE A 456 2.87 -18.03 -0.52
C ILE A 456 3.83 -19.22 -0.73
N PRO A 457 3.95 -20.23 0.16
CA PRO A 457 4.82 -21.39 -0.09
C PRO A 457 4.47 -22.14 -1.38
N SER A 458 3.18 -22.37 -1.64
CA SER A 458 2.71 -23.05 -2.85
C SER A 458 2.97 -22.23 -4.11
N ILE A 459 2.75 -20.91 -4.09
CA ILE A 459 3.10 -20.02 -5.23
C ILE A 459 4.62 -20.05 -5.50
N VAL A 460 5.45 -20.09 -4.44
CA VAL A 460 6.91 -20.20 -4.57
C VAL A 460 7.34 -21.58 -5.10
N GLN A 461 6.62 -22.66 -4.78
CA GLN A 461 6.84 -23.98 -5.39
C GLN A 461 6.54 -23.96 -6.89
N VAL A 462 5.40 -23.38 -7.30
CA VAL A 462 5.05 -23.21 -8.73
C VAL A 462 6.08 -22.34 -9.46
N LEU A 463 6.57 -21.26 -8.83
CA LEU A 463 7.62 -20.41 -9.40
C LEU A 463 8.95 -21.14 -9.65
N ARG A 464 9.26 -22.18 -8.86
CA ARG A 464 10.49 -22.99 -9.01
C ARG A 464 10.32 -24.10 -10.04
N ALA A 465 9.23 -24.86 -9.97
CA ALA A 465 9.08 -26.15 -10.65
C ALA A 465 7.92 -26.24 -11.66
N GLY A 466 7.08 -25.21 -11.78
CA GLY A 466 5.99 -25.17 -12.75
C GLY A 466 6.47 -24.97 -14.19
N THR A 467 5.54 -25.04 -15.14
CA THR A 467 5.77 -24.67 -16.54
C THR A 467 6.14 -23.19 -16.68
N MET A 468 6.66 -22.77 -17.83
CA MET A 468 7.01 -21.36 -18.03
C MET A 468 5.81 -20.41 -17.85
N GLU A 469 4.62 -20.77 -18.32
CA GLU A 469 3.40 -19.99 -18.07
C GLU A 469 3.01 -19.98 -16.57
N ALA A 470 3.11 -21.12 -15.88
CA ALA A 470 2.85 -21.18 -14.44
C ALA A 470 3.83 -20.31 -13.64
N ARG A 471 5.12 -20.31 -14.01
CA ARG A 471 6.18 -19.50 -13.38
C ARG A 471 5.99 -18.00 -13.62
N GLU A 472 5.62 -17.61 -14.84
CA GLU A 472 5.22 -16.24 -15.20
C GLU A 472 4.04 -15.76 -14.34
N ASN A 473 2.95 -16.53 -14.33
CA ASN A 473 1.75 -16.19 -13.56
C ASN A 473 2.02 -16.20 -12.04
N ALA A 474 2.91 -17.08 -11.53
CA ALA A 474 3.36 -17.06 -10.15
C ALA A 474 4.16 -15.79 -9.81
N ALA A 475 5.09 -15.36 -10.65
CA ALA A 475 5.85 -14.12 -10.47
C ALA A 475 4.93 -12.89 -10.47
N ALA A 476 3.98 -12.82 -11.42
CA ALA A 476 2.96 -11.78 -11.47
C ALA A 476 2.04 -11.79 -10.22
N THR A 477 1.72 -12.97 -9.68
CA THR A 477 0.93 -13.10 -8.44
C THR A 477 1.69 -12.55 -7.25
N LEU A 478 2.98 -12.88 -7.11
CA LEU A 478 3.83 -12.36 -6.04
C LEU A 478 4.01 -10.85 -6.16
N PHE A 479 4.18 -10.31 -7.37
CA PHE A 479 4.16 -8.87 -7.61
C PHE A 479 2.85 -8.25 -7.10
N SER A 480 1.70 -8.75 -7.57
CA SER A 480 0.37 -8.26 -7.20
C SER A 480 0.16 -8.27 -5.68
N LEU A 481 0.46 -9.39 -5.00
CA LEU A 481 0.35 -9.48 -3.54
C LEU A 481 1.32 -8.55 -2.80
N SER A 482 2.52 -8.33 -3.34
CA SER A 482 3.53 -7.44 -2.74
C SER A 482 3.22 -5.95 -2.88
N LEU A 483 2.17 -5.54 -3.60
CA LEU A 483 1.72 -4.14 -3.65
C LEU A 483 1.29 -3.65 -2.26
N ALA A 484 0.70 -4.52 -1.43
CA ALA A 484 0.56 -4.28 0.00
C ALA A 484 1.94 -4.42 0.70
N ASP A 485 2.37 -3.36 1.40
CA ASP A 485 3.72 -3.29 2.00
C ASP A 485 3.93 -4.35 3.09
N GLU A 486 2.87 -4.70 3.81
CA GLU A 486 2.82 -5.77 4.82
C GLU A 486 3.26 -7.12 4.23
N ASN A 487 2.86 -7.42 2.98
CA ASN A 487 3.13 -8.69 2.33
C ASN A 487 4.59 -8.82 1.87
N LYS A 488 5.29 -7.70 1.62
CA LYS A 488 6.70 -7.69 1.15
C LYS A 488 7.63 -8.45 2.11
N ILE A 489 7.37 -8.38 3.41
CA ILE A 489 8.15 -9.04 4.47
C ILE A 489 7.98 -10.57 4.38
N ILE A 490 6.74 -11.03 4.30
CA ILE A 490 6.36 -12.45 4.29
C ILE A 490 6.81 -13.11 2.97
N ILE A 491 6.53 -12.47 1.83
CA ILE A 491 6.95 -12.95 0.51
C ILE A 491 8.49 -13.01 0.42
N GLY A 492 9.18 -12.00 0.94
CA GLY A 492 10.64 -12.03 0.97
C GLY A 492 11.22 -13.14 1.85
N ALA A 493 10.51 -13.55 2.91
CA ALA A 493 10.96 -14.57 3.86
C ALA A 493 10.71 -16.01 3.38
N SER A 494 9.77 -16.23 2.46
CA SER A 494 9.39 -17.57 1.95
C SER A 494 10.38 -18.19 0.95
N GLY A 495 11.48 -17.50 0.64
CA GLY A 495 12.41 -17.92 -0.41
C GLY A 495 11.87 -17.68 -1.83
N ALA A 496 10.93 -16.76 -2.00
CA ALA A 496 10.49 -16.26 -3.31
C ALA A 496 11.64 -15.59 -4.08
N ILE A 497 12.45 -14.78 -3.40
CA ILE A 497 13.49 -13.94 -4.03
C ILE A 497 14.51 -14.78 -4.85
N PRO A 498 15.12 -15.87 -4.33
CA PRO A 498 15.96 -16.75 -5.15
C PRO A 498 15.29 -17.29 -6.41
N ALA A 499 14.03 -17.74 -6.31
CA ALA A 499 13.29 -18.29 -7.45
C ALA A 499 12.93 -17.21 -8.49
N LEU A 500 12.68 -15.97 -8.06
CA LEU A 500 12.52 -14.83 -8.95
C LEU A 500 13.84 -14.45 -9.64
N VAL A 501 14.98 -14.51 -8.95
CA VAL A 501 16.30 -14.26 -9.58
C VAL A 501 16.64 -15.34 -10.62
N GLU A 502 16.30 -16.60 -10.36
CA GLU A 502 16.43 -17.68 -11.33
C GLU A 502 15.56 -17.44 -12.58
N LEU A 503 14.29 -17.03 -12.40
CA LEU A 503 13.39 -16.69 -13.51
C LEU A 503 13.87 -15.43 -14.27
N LEU A 504 14.49 -14.47 -13.59
CA LEU A 504 15.11 -13.29 -14.21
C LEU A 504 16.29 -13.66 -15.13
N GLN A 505 17.06 -14.69 -14.77
CA GLN A 505 18.17 -15.19 -15.59
C GLN A 505 17.69 -16.08 -16.76
N ASN A 506 16.83 -17.06 -16.45
CA ASN A 506 16.55 -18.20 -17.33
C ASN A 506 15.14 -18.19 -17.95
N GLY A 507 14.31 -17.20 -17.61
CA GLY A 507 12.92 -17.11 -18.08
C GLY A 507 12.75 -16.67 -19.52
N SER A 508 11.50 -16.78 -20.00
CA SER A 508 11.05 -16.15 -21.25
C SER A 508 11.16 -14.62 -21.16
N PRO A 509 11.07 -13.87 -22.28
CA PRO A 509 11.02 -12.40 -22.22
C PRO A 509 9.91 -11.85 -21.31
N ARG A 510 8.77 -12.55 -21.22
CA ARG A 510 7.68 -12.24 -20.28
C ARG A 510 8.08 -12.59 -18.85
N GLY A 511 8.58 -13.81 -18.61
CA GLY A 511 9.02 -14.25 -17.28
C GLY A 511 10.10 -13.38 -16.67
N LYS A 512 11.03 -12.87 -17.50
CA LYS A 512 12.05 -11.89 -17.06
C LYS A 512 11.44 -10.55 -16.65
N LYS A 513 10.42 -10.05 -17.36
CA LYS A 513 9.70 -8.81 -17.00
C LYS A 513 8.85 -8.98 -15.75
N ASP A 514 8.11 -10.08 -15.64
CA ASP A 514 7.30 -10.39 -14.45
C ASP A 514 8.19 -10.57 -13.22
N ALA A 515 9.31 -11.30 -13.35
CA ALA A 515 10.31 -11.45 -12.29
C ALA A 515 10.99 -10.13 -11.90
N ALA A 516 11.40 -9.32 -12.88
CA ALA A 516 12.01 -8.01 -12.64
C ALA A 516 11.07 -7.08 -11.87
N THR A 517 9.79 -7.04 -12.26
CA THR A 517 8.77 -6.19 -11.63
C THR A 517 8.46 -6.65 -10.19
N ALA A 518 8.37 -7.96 -9.95
CA ALA A 518 8.26 -8.54 -8.62
C ALA A 518 9.48 -8.22 -7.74
N LEU A 519 10.70 -8.41 -8.26
CA LEU A 519 11.96 -8.15 -7.54
C LEU A 519 12.12 -6.66 -7.20
N PHE A 520 11.83 -5.76 -8.15
CA PHE A 520 11.83 -4.32 -7.93
C PHE A 520 10.96 -3.96 -6.72
N ASN A 521 9.68 -4.33 -6.75
CA ASN A 521 8.73 -3.95 -5.70
C ASN A 521 9.05 -4.64 -4.36
N LEU A 522 9.49 -5.90 -4.35
CA LEU A 522 9.93 -6.59 -3.14
C LEU A 522 11.18 -5.94 -2.51
N CYS A 523 12.12 -5.45 -3.32
CA CYS A 523 13.36 -4.82 -2.87
C CYS A 523 13.20 -3.35 -2.45
N ILE A 524 12.03 -2.72 -2.65
CA ILE A 524 11.70 -1.45 -1.99
C ILE A 524 11.80 -1.62 -0.46
N TYR A 525 11.37 -2.78 0.06
CA TYR A 525 11.56 -3.10 1.47
C TYR A 525 13.04 -3.46 1.76
N GLN A 526 13.68 -2.68 2.62
CA GLN A 526 15.11 -2.79 2.95
C GLN A 526 15.56 -4.22 3.33
N GLY A 527 14.79 -4.91 4.18
CA GLY A 527 15.11 -6.27 4.64
C GLY A 527 15.12 -7.35 3.53
N ASN A 528 14.64 -7.03 2.32
CA ASN A 528 14.72 -7.91 1.16
C ASN A 528 15.98 -7.68 0.30
N LYS A 529 16.65 -6.53 0.41
CA LYS A 529 17.85 -6.22 -0.40
C LYS A 529 18.99 -7.20 -0.10
N GLY A 530 19.31 -7.41 1.20
CA GLY A 530 20.25 -8.46 1.65
C GLY A 530 19.85 -9.90 1.30
N ARG A 531 18.58 -10.16 0.98
CA ARG A 531 18.11 -11.47 0.48
C ARG A 531 18.34 -11.60 -1.03
N ALA A 532 18.11 -10.52 -1.78
CA ALA A 532 18.35 -10.47 -3.21
C ALA A 532 19.85 -10.53 -3.57
N ILE A 533 20.72 -9.87 -2.79
CA ILE A 533 22.18 -9.92 -2.99
C ILE A 533 22.70 -11.34 -2.80
N ARG A 534 22.33 -12.01 -1.69
CA ARG A 534 22.68 -13.42 -1.43
C ARG A 534 22.09 -14.40 -2.45
N ALA A 535 20.99 -14.04 -3.11
CA ALA A 535 20.42 -14.78 -4.23
C ALA A 535 21.17 -14.56 -5.57
N GLY A 536 22.22 -13.75 -5.61
CA GLY A 536 23.02 -13.51 -6.81
C GLY A 536 22.44 -12.46 -7.78
N ILE A 537 21.50 -11.62 -7.33
CA ILE A 537 20.79 -10.67 -8.21
C ILE A 537 21.75 -9.72 -8.95
N ILE A 538 22.87 -9.30 -8.35
CA ILE A 538 23.80 -8.36 -8.98
C ILE A 538 24.41 -8.94 -10.26
N THR A 539 24.78 -10.23 -10.25
CA THR A 539 25.29 -10.93 -11.43
C THR A 539 24.20 -11.10 -12.49
N ALA A 540 22.96 -11.39 -12.09
CA ALA A 540 21.82 -11.44 -13.02
C ALA A 540 21.60 -10.10 -13.73
N LEU A 541 21.56 -8.99 -12.97
CA LEU A 541 21.38 -7.64 -13.50
C LEU A 541 22.54 -7.22 -14.41
N LEU A 542 23.79 -7.50 -14.02
CA LEU A 542 24.96 -7.19 -14.85
C LEU A 542 24.89 -7.89 -16.21
N ASN A 543 24.58 -9.19 -16.24
CA ASN A 543 24.44 -9.95 -17.48
C ASN A 543 23.37 -9.32 -18.40
N MET A 544 22.28 -8.80 -17.84
CA MET A 544 21.22 -8.10 -18.59
C MET A 544 21.64 -6.72 -19.09
N LEU A 545 22.53 -6.00 -18.39
CA LEU A 545 23.10 -4.74 -18.87
C LEU A 545 24.10 -4.94 -20.03
N THR A 546 24.78 -6.09 -20.07
CA THR A 546 25.77 -6.45 -21.09
C THR A 546 25.21 -7.30 -22.24
N ASP A 547 23.94 -7.70 -22.18
CA ASP A 547 23.30 -8.53 -23.20
C ASP A 547 23.22 -7.79 -24.56
N SER A 548 23.54 -8.50 -25.64
CA SER A 548 23.52 -7.97 -27.00
C SER A 548 22.11 -7.58 -27.45
N SER A 549 21.07 -8.21 -26.88
CA SER A 549 19.67 -7.85 -27.15
C SER A 549 19.28 -6.45 -26.64
N LYS A 550 19.97 -5.95 -25.60
CA LYS A 550 19.66 -4.70 -24.86
C LYS A 550 18.19 -4.55 -24.41
N SER A 551 17.42 -5.63 -24.41
CA SER A 551 15.95 -5.61 -24.27
C SER A 551 15.45 -5.34 -22.85
N MET A 552 16.31 -5.48 -21.84
CA MET A 552 15.96 -5.43 -20.40
C MET A 552 16.85 -4.46 -19.59
N VAL A 553 17.51 -3.51 -20.26
CA VAL A 553 18.48 -2.58 -19.62
C VAL A 553 17.79 -1.61 -18.66
N ASP A 554 16.55 -1.21 -18.96
CA ASP A 554 15.74 -0.33 -18.11
C ASP A 554 15.35 -1.00 -16.78
N GLU A 555 14.87 -2.24 -16.85
CA GLU A 555 14.51 -3.08 -15.70
C GLU A 555 15.76 -3.38 -14.85
N ALA A 556 16.88 -3.74 -15.49
CA ALA A 556 18.12 -4.03 -14.80
C ALA A 556 18.66 -2.80 -14.03
N LEU A 557 18.65 -1.62 -14.64
CA LEU A 557 19.07 -0.37 -14.00
C LEU A 557 18.11 0.09 -12.89
N THR A 558 16.79 -0.09 -13.05
CA THR A 558 15.83 0.34 -12.01
C THR A 558 15.95 -0.51 -10.74
N ILE A 559 16.08 -1.85 -10.87
CA ILE A 559 16.34 -2.73 -9.71
C ILE A 559 17.70 -2.40 -9.09
N MET A 560 18.76 -2.25 -9.90
CA MET A 560 20.09 -1.92 -9.40
C MET A 560 20.12 -0.58 -8.66
N SER A 561 19.36 0.42 -9.12
CA SER A 561 19.22 1.71 -8.43
C SER A 561 18.51 1.58 -7.07
N VAL A 562 17.51 0.70 -6.93
CA VAL A 562 16.88 0.41 -5.63
C VAL A 562 17.86 -0.30 -4.69
N LEU A 563 18.63 -1.26 -5.21
CA LEU A 563 19.63 -1.99 -4.43
C LEU A 563 20.79 -1.10 -3.97
N ALA A 564 21.27 -0.18 -4.82
CA ALA A 564 22.47 0.65 -4.55
C ALA A 564 22.37 1.57 -3.32
N SER A 565 21.21 1.68 -2.66
CA SER A 565 21.08 2.30 -1.34
C SER A 565 21.62 1.43 -0.21
N HIS A 566 21.65 0.10 -0.34
CA HIS A 566 22.07 -0.85 0.69
C HIS A 566 23.59 -1.09 0.65
N LEU A 567 24.27 -1.04 1.80
CA LEU A 567 25.74 -1.15 1.88
C LEU A 567 26.30 -2.43 1.23
N GLU A 568 25.73 -3.61 1.55
CA GLU A 568 26.13 -4.89 0.95
C GLU A 568 25.94 -4.90 -0.58
N ALA A 569 24.94 -4.17 -1.09
CA ALA A 569 24.73 -4.08 -2.54
C ALA A 569 25.78 -3.20 -3.19
N LYS A 570 26.17 -2.08 -2.57
CA LYS A 570 27.25 -1.22 -3.07
C LYS A 570 28.53 -2.02 -3.26
N VAL A 571 28.94 -2.76 -2.23
CA VAL A 571 30.12 -3.64 -2.27
C VAL A 571 29.99 -4.69 -3.38
N ALA A 572 28.84 -5.35 -3.50
CA ALA A 572 28.61 -6.35 -4.54
C ALA A 572 28.63 -5.76 -5.97
N ILE A 573 28.04 -4.58 -6.19
CA ILE A 573 27.99 -3.88 -7.49
C ILE A 573 29.41 -3.46 -7.93
N VAL A 574 30.22 -2.93 -7.02
CA VAL A 574 31.63 -2.58 -7.31
C VAL A 574 32.45 -3.83 -7.59
N LYS A 575 32.34 -4.87 -6.75
CA LYS A 575 33.04 -6.15 -6.92
C LYS A 575 32.69 -6.83 -8.25
N ALA A 576 31.46 -6.69 -8.73
CA ALA A 576 31.01 -7.18 -10.02
C ALA A 576 31.54 -6.38 -11.23
N SER A 577 32.41 -5.38 -11.04
CA SER A 577 32.94 -4.52 -12.12
C SER A 577 31.87 -3.79 -12.93
N THR A 578 30.79 -3.38 -12.26
CA THR A 578 29.65 -2.71 -12.90
C THR A 578 29.95 -1.27 -13.35
N ILE A 579 30.93 -0.61 -12.70
CA ILE A 579 31.24 0.81 -12.93
C ILE A 579 31.54 1.15 -14.41
N PRO A 580 32.44 0.44 -15.13
CA PRO A 580 32.66 0.65 -16.56
C PRO A 580 31.39 0.58 -17.41
N VAL A 581 30.49 -0.37 -17.14
CA VAL A 581 29.22 -0.54 -17.86
C VAL A 581 28.28 0.65 -17.64
N LEU A 582 28.19 1.15 -16.41
CA LEU A 582 27.41 2.35 -16.09
C LEU A 582 27.98 3.60 -16.80
N ILE A 583 29.30 3.73 -16.88
CA ILE A 583 29.95 4.84 -17.59
C ILE A 583 29.71 4.75 -19.11
N ASP A 584 29.70 3.55 -19.70
CA ASP A 584 29.31 3.40 -21.10
C ASP A 584 27.83 3.76 -21.33
N LEU A 585 26.92 3.31 -20.46
CA LEU A 585 25.50 3.66 -20.52
C LEU A 585 25.26 5.17 -20.38
N LEU A 586 26.08 5.91 -19.64
CA LEU A 586 26.04 7.39 -19.64
C LEU A 586 26.38 8.00 -21.01
N ARG A 587 27.25 7.36 -21.80
CA ARG A 587 27.60 7.78 -23.17
C ARG A 587 26.52 7.37 -24.16
N THR A 588 26.17 6.08 -24.20
CA THR A 588 25.43 5.43 -25.29
C THR A 588 23.94 5.17 -25.01
N GLY A 589 23.50 5.17 -23.76
CA GLY A 589 22.13 4.80 -23.37
C GLY A 589 21.06 5.85 -23.66
N LEU A 590 19.77 5.45 -23.57
CA LEU A 590 18.63 6.38 -23.66
C LEU A 590 18.57 7.29 -22.42
N PRO A 591 17.82 8.42 -22.45
CA PRO A 591 17.78 9.37 -21.33
C PRO A 591 17.46 8.74 -19.97
N ARG A 592 16.58 7.72 -19.93
CA ARG A 592 16.23 6.97 -18.71
C ARG A 592 17.39 6.09 -18.22
N ASN A 593 18.13 5.44 -19.13
CA ASN A 593 19.33 4.68 -18.77
C ASN A 593 20.40 5.61 -18.19
N LYS A 594 20.65 6.75 -18.83
CA LYS A 594 21.61 7.75 -18.35
C LYS A 594 21.25 8.26 -16.95
N GLU A 595 19.96 8.54 -16.71
CA GLU A 595 19.49 8.99 -15.40
C GLU A 595 19.67 7.94 -14.29
N ASN A 596 19.39 6.66 -14.57
CA ASN A 596 19.57 5.58 -13.60
C ASN A 596 21.06 5.25 -13.40
N ALA A 597 21.87 5.23 -14.46
CA ALA A 597 23.32 5.03 -14.37
C ALA A 597 23.98 6.12 -13.52
N ALA A 598 23.60 7.40 -13.71
CA ALA A 598 24.05 8.50 -12.87
C ALA A 598 23.59 8.34 -11.40
N ALA A 599 22.39 7.80 -11.15
CA ALA A 599 21.89 7.54 -9.81
C ALA A 599 22.72 6.47 -9.08
N ILE A 600 22.99 5.35 -9.75
CA ILE A 600 23.78 4.25 -9.20
C ILE A 600 25.21 4.73 -8.94
N LEU A 601 25.85 5.38 -9.91
CA LEU A 601 27.21 5.93 -9.74
C LEU A 601 27.28 6.94 -8.57
N LEU A 602 26.29 7.83 -8.43
CA LEU A 602 26.21 8.74 -7.28
C LEU A 602 26.05 7.98 -5.95
N ALA A 603 25.21 6.94 -5.89
CA ALA A 603 25.02 6.15 -4.67
C ALA A 603 26.27 5.35 -4.26
N LEU A 604 27.06 4.88 -5.24
CA LEU A 604 28.35 4.21 -5.04
C LEU A 604 29.48 5.17 -4.63
N CYS A 605 29.43 6.43 -5.09
CA CYS A 605 30.47 7.43 -4.87
C CYS A 605 30.21 8.38 -3.68
N LYS A 606 28.95 8.51 -3.21
CA LYS A 606 28.60 9.32 -2.04
C LYS A 606 29.32 8.75 -0.81
N ARG A 607 30.32 9.48 -0.32
CA ARG A 607 31.24 9.12 0.79
C ARG A 607 32.26 8.01 0.47
N ASP A 608 32.59 7.77 -0.81
CA ASP A 608 33.60 6.79 -1.23
C ASP A 608 34.62 7.42 -2.21
N THR A 609 35.84 7.68 -1.71
CA THR A 609 36.92 8.33 -2.47
C THR A 609 37.56 7.44 -3.52
N ASP A 610 37.52 6.12 -3.33
CA ASP A 610 38.16 5.15 -4.23
C ASP A 610 37.27 4.94 -5.46
N ASN A 611 35.96 4.85 -5.27
CA ASN A 611 34.98 4.87 -6.35
C ASN A 611 35.00 6.20 -7.12
N LEU A 612 35.10 7.35 -6.43
CA LEU A 612 35.25 8.66 -7.10
C LEU A 612 36.53 8.72 -7.95
N SER A 613 37.66 8.25 -7.41
CA SER A 613 38.93 8.14 -8.13
C SER A 613 38.82 7.20 -9.34
N CYS A 614 38.13 6.08 -9.18
CA CYS A 614 37.89 5.10 -10.22
C CYS A 614 37.07 5.68 -11.38
N ILE A 615 35.92 6.33 -11.12
CA ILE A 615 35.10 6.92 -12.18
C ILE A 615 35.79 8.11 -12.87
N SER A 616 36.64 8.84 -12.14
CA SER A 616 37.48 9.92 -12.70
C SER A 616 38.47 9.34 -13.73
N ARG A 617 39.22 8.30 -13.34
CA ARG A 617 40.19 7.59 -14.18
C ARG A 617 39.54 6.91 -15.40
N LEU A 618 38.31 6.41 -15.26
CA LEU A 618 37.52 5.79 -16.34
C LEU A 618 36.83 6.82 -17.27
N GLY A 619 37.08 8.12 -17.08
CA GLY A 619 36.60 9.17 -17.97
C GLY A 619 35.11 9.45 -17.87
N ALA A 620 34.51 9.35 -16.67
CA ALA A 620 33.11 9.69 -16.44
C ALA A 620 32.81 11.20 -16.54
N VAL A 621 33.82 12.06 -16.37
CA VAL A 621 33.66 13.53 -16.33
C VAL A 621 32.98 14.09 -17.59
N ILE A 622 33.34 13.59 -18.78
CA ILE A 622 32.78 14.06 -20.06
C ILE A 622 31.28 13.72 -20.17
N PRO A 623 30.83 12.45 -20.10
CA PRO A 623 29.41 12.14 -20.22
C PRO A 623 28.58 12.68 -19.05
N LEU A 624 29.15 12.85 -17.85
CA LEU A 624 28.45 13.54 -16.74
C LEU A 624 28.27 15.04 -17.03
N SER A 625 29.27 15.72 -17.60
CA SER A 625 29.17 17.15 -17.95
C SER A 625 28.13 17.38 -19.04
N GLU A 626 28.05 16.48 -20.02
CA GLU A 626 27.00 16.51 -21.04
C GLU A 626 25.63 16.24 -20.42
N LEU A 627 25.49 15.22 -19.56
CA LEU A 627 24.22 14.91 -18.90
C LEU A 627 23.73 16.03 -17.97
N ALA A 628 24.64 16.78 -17.34
CA ALA A 628 24.33 17.98 -16.54
C ALA A 628 23.76 19.13 -17.41
N ARG A 629 24.05 19.13 -18.71
CA ARG A 629 23.58 20.14 -19.68
C ARG A 629 22.28 19.72 -20.38
N THR A 630 22.19 18.47 -20.86
CA THR A 630 21.12 18.00 -21.76
C THR A 630 20.19 16.93 -21.19
N GLY A 631 20.44 16.44 -19.97
CA GLY A 631 19.62 15.41 -19.34
C GLY A 631 18.21 15.88 -18.90
N THR A 632 17.42 14.93 -18.38
CA THR A 632 16.20 15.25 -17.60
C THR A 632 16.58 16.07 -16.36
N GLU A 633 15.65 16.83 -15.77
CA GLU A 633 15.93 17.60 -14.54
C GLU A 633 16.49 16.73 -13.40
N ARG A 634 16.01 15.48 -13.29
CA ARG A 634 16.54 14.51 -12.32
C ARG A 634 17.92 13.98 -12.70
N ALA A 635 18.21 13.79 -13.99
CA ALA A 635 19.55 13.43 -14.48
C ALA A 635 20.55 14.57 -14.25
N LYS A 636 20.18 15.82 -14.56
CA LYS A 636 21.01 17.00 -14.34
C LYS A 636 21.42 17.13 -12.87
N ARG A 637 20.47 17.06 -11.94
CA ARG A 637 20.75 17.13 -10.48
C ARG A 637 21.74 16.04 -10.04
N LYS A 638 21.52 14.78 -10.45
CA LYS A 638 22.42 13.65 -10.15
C LYS A 638 23.83 13.86 -10.74
N ALA A 639 23.91 14.29 -11.99
CA ALA A 639 25.17 14.51 -12.69
C ALA A 639 25.97 15.68 -12.10
N THR A 640 25.32 16.82 -11.82
CA THR A 640 25.95 17.98 -11.17
C THR A 640 26.47 17.63 -9.78
N SER A 641 25.69 16.93 -8.95
CA SER A 641 26.14 16.46 -7.63
C SER A 641 27.38 15.56 -7.73
N LEU A 642 27.40 14.61 -8.68
CA LEU A 642 28.57 13.75 -8.87
C LEU A 642 29.80 14.51 -9.40
N LEU A 643 29.60 15.51 -10.25
CA LEU A 643 30.67 16.42 -10.70
C LEU A 643 31.21 17.30 -9.57
N GLU A 644 30.38 17.74 -8.62
CA GLU A 644 30.81 18.47 -7.42
C GLU A 644 31.68 17.60 -6.51
N HIS A 645 31.28 16.34 -6.27
CA HIS A 645 32.11 15.38 -5.54
C HIS A 645 33.46 15.14 -6.25
N LEU A 646 33.47 15.03 -7.58
CA LEU A 646 34.70 14.89 -8.38
C LEU A 646 35.57 16.16 -8.38
N ARG A 647 34.99 17.35 -8.24
CA ARG A 647 35.77 18.60 -8.07
C ARG A 647 36.42 18.66 -6.70
N LYS A 648 35.69 18.32 -5.64
CA LYS A 648 36.22 18.26 -4.26
C LYS A 648 37.39 17.28 -4.15
N LEU A 649 37.31 16.11 -4.81
CA LEU A 649 38.42 15.15 -4.87
C LEU A 649 39.70 15.73 -5.52
N LYS A 650 39.59 16.69 -6.45
CA LYS A 650 40.75 17.34 -7.10
C LYS A 650 41.31 18.53 -6.31
N GLN A 651 40.71 18.86 -5.17
CA GLN A 651 41.15 19.91 -4.25
C GLN A 651 41.77 19.34 -2.96
N LEU A 652 41.78 18.01 -2.86
CA LEU A 652 42.48 17.18 -1.87
C LEU A 652 43.70 16.55 -2.53
#